data_AF-A0A955V355-F1
#
_entry.id   AF-A0A955V355-F1
#
_cell.length_a   1.000
_cell.length_b   1.000
_cell.length_c   1.000
_cell.angle_alpha   90.00
_cell.angle_beta   90.00
_cell.angle_gamma   90.00
#
_symmetry.space_group_name_H-M   'P 1'
#
loop_
_entity.id
_entity.type
_entity.pdbx_description
1 polymer ?
#
loop_
_entity_poly.entity_id
_entity_poly.type
_entity_poly.pdbx_seq_one_letter_code
_entity_poly.pdbx_strand_id
1 'polypeptide(L)'
;DAAARALSNAGALRAALASLAALALVALLARVLRRRGDLVVHLTYPAELRATFRVRIDRHRRSWKRRMPESDAEILKGGVASAREHHLVARETPFRRLPCRRYFVTVDGVLQDPHTGEVLEHPFAQTTANVLHRRTVRCDLDVTPAAAPVDVVIAWDGQAPREAIVAARGHARGPVEVESGRVRLRLPLGTHAIVVGSGDRVAERRVAVRSHLPSAVDVELGQGGAVVFKACPPAVEPYVAGRIEAAAQALARDGQSGAAHRLLARRNAELGRTAEAALHHEAAGDFLEAAELHAQLRNYAHAGELFGRADDPVSAAEMFQIAGDPVRAGRAFEQARDFDSAIACYREAGDAASWVEALERRGDVFEAARTALEHDLPTRGIRLLQRVAPDDPNYADACLLLTDTFERERHFDLAARKLSDYFAVTKPGGAPAELYARLADLHERAGDIESALDVLETLRLQDPSYPNLATRTEQLRKARSAKRHVPIALLGDDAGLAPTILLADQRYELIEEIGRGGMGVVWRARDRRLGRVVALKRLSDSLRDHPRAVELFLREARAAASLNHPNIVTVFDADQEDGTLFITMELLDGQPLHQLLRRRGRLASSEIAHIGWQVCAGLQYAHERGIVHRDVKTANLFVSPDQRVKIMDFGLAKVAEEVRRSASLIGGTPYYMAPEQTLGGEIDARADLYGLGVTLFELATGRVPFPDGDPQHHSRHTAPPDPRELAPDVDDTLAALVLELLAKDPDARPASAAEVARRLAPLDPLRPAERAAPSASN
;
A
#
# COMPACT_ATOMS: atom_id res chain seq x y z
N ASP A 1 20.27 127.49 -55.33
CA ASP A 1 19.70 126.32 -56.03
C ASP A 1 20.46 125.00 -55.89
N ALA A 2 21.77 124.94 -56.15
CA ALA A 2 22.52 123.67 -56.01
C ALA A 2 22.56 123.12 -54.57
N ALA A 3 22.68 124.00 -53.56
CA ALA A 3 22.62 123.60 -52.15
C ALA A 3 21.24 123.07 -51.73
N ALA A 4 20.15 123.63 -52.27
CA ALA A 4 18.78 123.22 -51.95
C ALA A 4 18.45 121.81 -52.51
N ARG A 5 18.99 121.46 -53.69
CA ARG A 5 18.82 120.12 -54.28
C ARG A 5 19.66 119.05 -53.57
N ALA A 6 20.84 119.41 -53.05
CA ALA A 6 21.65 118.51 -52.22
C ALA A 6 20.97 118.20 -50.86
N LEU A 7 20.36 119.21 -50.22
CA LEU A 7 19.57 119.03 -48.99
C LEU A 7 18.29 118.20 -49.22
N SER A 8 17.62 118.35 -50.37
CA SER A 8 16.45 117.53 -50.77
C SER A 8 16.80 116.06 -50.98
N ASN A 9 17.86 115.75 -51.74
CA ASN A 9 18.30 114.38 -51.98
C ASN A 9 18.87 113.71 -50.72
N ALA A 10 19.55 114.48 -49.85
CA ALA A 10 19.98 114.00 -48.53
C ALA A 10 18.77 113.72 -47.60
N GLY A 11 17.69 114.50 -47.70
CA GLY A 11 16.44 114.27 -46.98
C GLY A 11 15.70 113.01 -47.43
N ALA A 12 15.60 112.78 -48.73
CA ALA A 12 14.99 111.57 -49.29
C ALA A 12 15.80 110.30 -48.99
N LEU A 13 17.13 110.36 -49.05
CA LEU A 13 18.00 109.24 -48.69
C LEU A 13 17.94 108.94 -47.18
N ARG A 14 17.88 109.97 -46.33
CA ARG A 14 17.66 109.82 -44.88
C ARG A 14 16.28 109.24 -44.55
N ALA A 15 15.23 109.62 -45.27
CA ALA A 15 13.89 109.06 -45.10
C ALA A 15 13.82 107.59 -45.54
N ALA A 16 14.45 107.22 -46.66
CA ALA A 16 14.53 105.84 -47.13
C ALA A 16 15.38 104.95 -46.21
N LEU A 17 16.52 105.44 -45.71
CA LEU A 17 17.34 104.76 -44.71
C LEU A 17 16.62 104.65 -43.36
N ALA A 18 15.85 105.67 -42.94
CA ALA A 18 15.02 105.61 -41.74
C ALA A 18 13.85 104.63 -41.88
N SER A 19 13.24 104.51 -43.07
CA SER A 19 12.19 103.51 -43.34
C SER A 19 12.75 102.09 -43.41
N LEU A 20 13.93 101.89 -44.00
CA LEU A 20 14.64 100.60 -43.97
C LEU A 20 15.12 100.24 -42.56
N ALA A 21 15.61 101.21 -41.79
CA ALA A 21 15.97 101.03 -40.39
C ALA A 21 14.75 100.77 -39.52
N ALA A 22 13.60 101.41 -39.78
CA ALA A 22 12.34 101.16 -39.08
C ALA A 22 11.74 99.80 -39.47
N LEU A 23 11.80 99.37 -40.74
CA LEU A 23 11.42 98.02 -41.17
C LEU A 23 12.37 96.96 -40.60
N ALA A 24 13.66 97.24 -40.55
CA ALA A 24 14.65 96.39 -39.89
C ALA A 24 14.41 96.33 -38.38
N LEU A 25 14.08 97.46 -37.74
CA LEU A 25 13.77 97.56 -36.31
C LEU A 25 12.44 96.88 -35.99
N VAL A 26 11.41 97.00 -36.82
CA VAL A 26 10.13 96.29 -36.72
C VAL A 26 10.32 94.80 -37.00
N ALA A 27 11.18 94.40 -37.95
CA ALA A 27 11.54 93.01 -38.17
C ALA A 27 12.38 92.44 -37.02
N LEU A 28 13.25 93.25 -36.40
CA LEU A 28 14.06 92.92 -35.23
C LEU A 28 13.18 92.82 -33.97
N LEU A 29 12.30 93.78 -33.71
CA LEU A 29 11.29 93.76 -32.65
C LEU A 29 10.29 92.61 -32.86
N ALA A 30 9.84 92.35 -34.09
CA ALA A 30 9.01 91.18 -34.40
C ALA A 30 9.79 89.87 -34.23
N ARG A 31 11.12 89.86 -34.42
CA ARG A 31 11.99 88.72 -34.07
C ARG A 31 12.12 88.54 -32.56
N VAL A 32 12.22 89.62 -31.80
CA VAL A 32 12.35 89.65 -30.33
C VAL A 32 11.01 89.37 -29.62
N LEU A 33 9.88 89.81 -30.18
CA LEU A 33 8.51 89.59 -29.68
C LEU A 33 7.92 88.24 -30.09
N ARG A 34 8.54 87.51 -31.02
CA ARG A 34 8.14 86.14 -31.36
C ARG A 34 8.37 85.25 -30.15
N ARG A 35 7.31 85.03 -29.36
CA ARG A 35 7.28 84.04 -28.29
C ARG A 35 7.60 82.67 -28.88
N ARG A 36 8.84 82.22 -28.68
CA ARG A 36 9.33 80.90 -29.11
C ARG A 36 9.75 80.06 -27.92
N GLY A 37 9.63 78.76 -28.07
CA GLY A 37 10.09 77.72 -27.15
C GLY A 37 10.48 76.47 -27.93
N ASP A 38 10.93 75.45 -27.21
CA ASP A 38 11.37 74.19 -27.79
C ASP A 38 10.43 73.06 -27.36
N LEU A 39 10.29 72.06 -28.20
CA LEU A 39 9.54 70.84 -27.92
C LEU A 39 10.47 69.64 -28.09
N VAL A 40 10.58 68.79 -27.09
CA VAL A 40 11.28 67.51 -27.19
C VAL A 40 10.24 66.41 -27.13
N VAL A 41 10.15 65.63 -28.20
CA VAL A 41 9.31 64.43 -28.24
C VAL A 41 10.16 63.27 -27.75
N HIS A 42 9.74 62.62 -26.68
CA HIS A 42 10.39 61.44 -26.13
C HIS A 42 9.53 60.21 -26.40
N LEU A 43 10.13 59.17 -26.96
CA LEU A 43 9.47 57.92 -27.31
C LEU A 43 9.92 56.81 -26.37
N THR A 44 8.95 56.18 -25.70
CA THR A 44 9.19 54.99 -24.88
C THR A 44 8.87 53.75 -25.71
N TYR A 45 9.86 52.86 -25.84
CA TYR A 45 9.74 51.54 -26.45
C TYR A 45 10.85 50.62 -25.89
N PRO A 46 10.72 49.28 -26.02
CA PRO A 46 11.69 48.32 -25.49
C PRO A 46 13.10 48.54 -26.04
N ALA A 47 14.12 48.39 -25.20
CA ALA A 47 15.51 48.62 -25.62
C ALA A 47 16.03 47.53 -26.56
N GLU A 48 15.44 46.35 -26.51
CA GLU A 48 15.79 45.24 -27.40
C GLU A 48 15.30 45.40 -28.85
N LEU A 49 14.46 46.39 -29.16
CA LEU A 49 13.92 46.60 -30.51
C LEU A 49 14.65 47.72 -31.26
N ARG A 50 14.83 47.52 -32.57
CA ARG A 50 15.27 48.57 -33.48
C ARG A 50 14.07 49.39 -33.93
N ALA A 51 14.09 50.68 -33.66
CA ALA A 51 12.99 51.57 -34.03
C ALA A 51 13.36 52.50 -35.17
N THR A 52 12.43 52.65 -36.12
CA THR A 52 12.51 53.65 -37.17
C THR A 52 11.22 54.45 -37.19
N PHE A 53 11.28 55.68 -36.68
CA PHE A 53 10.10 56.54 -36.54
C PHE A 53 10.16 57.79 -37.38
N ARG A 54 8.96 58.27 -37.69
CA ARG A 54 8.66 59.60 -38.20
C ARG A 54 7.88 60.35 -37.12
N VAL A 55 8.37 61.54 -36.76
CA VAL A 55 7.73 62.41 -35.78
C VAL A 55 7.33 63.71 -36.47
N ARG A 56 6.05 64.05 -36.38
CA ARG A 56 5.46 65.21 -37.05
C ARG A 56 4.68 66.08 -36.08
N ILE A 57 4.79 67.39 -36.26
CA ILE A 57 4.09 68.39 -35.45
C ILE A 57 3.15 69.27 -36.30
N ASP A 58 1.86 69.22 -36.00
CA ASP A 58 0.82 69.98 -36.71
C ASP A 58 0.17 71.04 -35.83
N ARG A 59 -0.39 72.08 -36.45
CA ARG A 59 -1.14 73.15 -35.76
C ARG A 59 -2.60 72.82 -35.50
N HIS A 60 -3.15 71.89 -36.28
CA HIS A 60 -4.55 71.47 -36.19
C HIS A 60 -4.58 69.96 -36.10
N ARG A 61 -5.59 69.42 -35.41
CA ARG A 61 -5.85 67.98 -35.40
C ARG A 61 -6.21 67.58 -36.83
N ARG A 62 -5.31 66.89 -37.52
CA ARG A 62 -5.65 66.27 -38.80
C ARG A 62 -6.44 65.01 -38.52
N SER A 63 -7.60 64.85 -39.16
CA SER A 63 -8.29 63.55 -39.20
C SER A 63 -7.47 62.61 -40.07
N TRP A 64 -6.62 61.81 -39.44
CA TRP A 64 -5.97 60.72 -40.15
C TRP A 64 -7.00 59.61 -40.32
N LYS A 65 -7.70 59.60 -41.46
CA LYS A 65 -8.19 58.33 -42.01
C LYS A 65 -6.94 57.49 -42.20
N ARG A 66 -6.88 56.33 -41.57
CA ARG A 66 -5.81 55.31 -41.53
C ARG A 66 -5.17 55.09 -42.92
N ARG A 67 -4.34 56.03 -43.38
CA ARG A 67 -3.54 55.87 -44.59
C ARG A 67 -2.24 55.27 -44.08
N MET A 68 -2.21 53.95 -43.92
CA MET A 68 -0.95 53.25 -43.65
C MET A 68 0.09 53.75 -44.68
N PRO A 69 1.36 53.88 -44.28
CA PRO A 69 2.44 54.17 -45.23
C PRO A 69 2.33 53.24 -46.45
N GLU A 70 2.62 53.75 -47.66
CA GLU A 70 2.38 53.00 -48.91
C GLU A 70 3.27 51.74 -48.99
N SER A 71 4.38 51.68 -48.24
CA SER A 71 5.12 50.45 -47.90
C SER A 71 6.15 50.66 -46.76
N ASP A 72 6.58 49.58 -46.10
CA ASP A 72 7.65 49.59 -45.08
C ASP A 72 8.97 50.16 -45.63
N ALA A 73 9.22 49.93 -46.92
CA ALA A 73 10.41 50.42 -47.61
C ALA A 73 10.49 51.96 -47.64
N GLU A 74 9.35 52.67 -47.65
CA GLU A 74 9.35 54.14 -47.61
C GLU A 74 9.70 54.70 -46.24
N ILE A 75 9.22 54.06 -45.17
CA ILE A 75 9.53 54.47 -43.79
C ILE A 75 11.01 54.26 -43.52
N LEU A 76 11.54 53.12 -43.95
CA LEU A 76 12.93 52.71 -43.75
C LEU A 76 13.92 53.52 -44.60
N LYS A 77 13.54 53.98 -45.79
CA LYS A 77 14.36 54.89 -46.62
C LYS A 77 14.57 56.26 -45.97
N GLY A 78 13.65 56.68 -45.10
CA GLY A 78 13.64 58.02 -44.51
C GLY A 78 13.32 59.12 -45.53
N GLY A 79 13.15 60.34 -45.03
CA GLY A 79 12.85 61.53 -45.83
C GLY A 79 13.66 62.73 -45.33
N VAL A 80 13.68 63.82 -46.11
CA VAL A 80 14.37 65.05 -45.72
C VAL A 80 13.68 65.67 -44.51
N ALA A 81 14.38 65.77 -43.38
CA ALA A 81 13.85 66.39 -42.17
C ALA A 81 13.50 67.87 -42.42
N SER A 82 12.29 68.27 -42.07
CA SER A 82 11.78 69.64 -42.16
C SER A 82 11.59 70.23 -40.76
N ALA A 83 11.33 71.54 -40.67
CA ALA A 83 11.07 72.22 -39.39
C ALA A 83 9.85 71.70 -38.60
N ARG A 84 9.05 70.78 -39.17
CA ARG A 84 7.86 70.20 -38.54
C ARG A 84 7.77 68.68 -38.65
N GLU A 85 8.75 68.02 -39.26
CA GLU A 85 8.70 66.59 -39.55
C GLU A 85 10.12 66.03 -39.61
N HIS A 86 10.43 65.09 -38.73
CA HIS A 86 11.74 64.44 -38.64
C HIS A 86 11.57 62.93 -38.90
N HIS A 87 12.55 62.32 -39.56
CA HIS A 87 12.57 60.89 -39.92
C HIS A 87 13.77 60.17 -39.28
N LEU A 88 13.70 58.83 -39.20
CA LEU A 88 14.75 57.96 -38.65
C LEU A 88 15.20 58.41 -37.24
N VAL A 89 14.26 58.87 -36.43
CA VAL A 89 14.58 59.54 -35.16
C VAL A 89 14.86 58.56 -34.03
N ALA A 90 15.77 58.95 -33.14
CA ALA A 90 16.03 58.25 -31.88
C ALA A 90 14.93 58.56 -30.84
N ARG A 91 15.09 57.99 -29.63
CA ARG A 91 14.17 58.18 -28.49
C ARG A 91 13.85 59.63 -28.17
N GLU A 92 14.74 60.58 -28.46
CA GLU A 92 14.49 62.00 -28.27
C GLU A 92 14.60 62.78 -29.59
N THR A 93 13.53 63.50 -29.92
CA THR A 93 13.45 64.32 -31.13
C THR A 93 13.18 65.78 -30.78
N PRO A 94 14.18 66.68 -30.91
CA PRO A 94 14.02 68.09 -30.57
C PRO A 94 13.49 68.91 -31.76
N PHE A 95 12.42 69.67 -31.54
CA PHE A 95 11.94 70.73 -32.41
C PHE A 95 12.24 72.09 -31.78
N ARG A 96 13.16 72.85 -32.39
CA ARG A 96 13.67 74.11 -31.83
C ARG A 96 12.97 75.33 -32.39
N ARG A 97 12.86 76.39 -31.58
CA ARG A 97 12.38 77.72 -31.96
C ARG A 97 10.95 77.73 -32.51
N LEU A 98 10.07 76.88 -31.97
CA LEU A 98 8.66 76.81 -32.32
C LEU A 98 7.88 78.00 -31.74
N PRO A 99 6.93 78.60 -32.49
CA PRO A 99 6.00 79.57 -31.93
C PRO A 99 5.21 78.98 -30.74
N CYS A 100 5.04 79.74 -29.66
CA CYS A 100 4.34 79.30 -28.46
C CYS A 100 2.84 79.12 -28.71
N ARG A 101 2.38 77.87 -28.70
CA ARG A 101 0.97 77.45 -28.89
C ARG A 101 0.87 75.94 -28.70
N ARG A 102 -0.36 75.42 -28.78
CA ARG A 102 -0.64 73.98 -28.88
C ARG A 102 -0.19 73.42 -30.23
N TYR A 103 0.50 72.29 -30.20
CA TYR A 103 0.82 71.43 -31.34
C TYR A 103 0.22 70.04 -31.13
N PHE A 104 -0.14 69.39 -32.23
CA PHE A 104 -0.47 67.97 -32.28
C PHE A 104 0.79 67.22 -32.69
N VAL A 105 1.30 66.39 -31.79
CA VAL A 105 2.47 65.53 -32.03
C VAL A 105 1.96 64.19 -32.52
N THR A 106 2.40 63.75 -33.70
CA THR A 106 2.05 62.45 -34.28
C THR A 106 3.34 61.67 -34.50
N VAL A 107 3.31 60.39 -34.13
CA VAL A 107 4.43 59.46 -34.25
C VAL A 107 3.90 58.24 -35.00
N ASP A 108 4.59 57.86 -36.07
CA ASP A 108 4.33 56.66 -36.84
C ASP A 108 5.65 56.04 -37.33
N GLY A 109 5.69 54.72 -37.47
CA GLY A 109 6.87 54.05 -38.02
C GLY A 109 6.85 52.55 -37.81
N VAL A 110 8.05 51.96 -37.69
CA VAL A 110 8.23 50.51 -37.55
C VAL A 110 9.12 50.19 -36.36
N LEU A 111 8.76 49.11 -35.66
CA LEU A 111 9.61 48.43 -34.69
C LEU A 111 10.08 47.12 -35.33
N GLN A 112 11.38 46.86 -35.27
CA GLN A 112 12.03 45.73 -35.91
C GLN A 112 12.86 44.91 -34.93
N ASP A 113 13.01 43.63 -35.22
CA ASP A 113 14.06 42.81 -34.62
C ASP A 113 15.42 43.30 -35.14
N PRO A 114 16.35 43.71 -34.26
CA PRO A 114 17.67 44.21 -34.66
C PRO A 114 18.53 43.17 -35.39
N HIS A 115 18.30 41.87 -35.18
CA HIS A 115 19.12 40.79 -35.76
C HIS A 115 18.61 40.36 -37.13
N THR A 116 17.30 40.15 -37.26
CA THR A 116 16.68 39.64 -38.49
C THR A 116 16.22 40.76 -39.42
N GLY A 117 16.00 41.98 -38.89
CA GLY A 117 15.41 43.09 -39.63
C GLY A 117 13.90 42.96 -39.86
N GLU A 118 13.27 41.91 -39.32
CA GLU A 118 11.82 41.68 -39.42
C GLU A 118 11.05 42.83 -38.78
N VAL A 119 10.01 43.34 -39.45
CA VAL A 119 9.09 44.34 -38.89
C VAL A 119 8.08 43.66 -37.97
N LEU A 120 8.14 43.97 -36.68
CA LEU A 120 7.34 43.33 -35.63
C LEU A 120 6.03 44.10 -35.33
N GLU A 121 6.05 45.42 -35.47
CA GLU A 121 4.90 46.29 -35.16
C GLU A 121 4.97 47.62 -35.93
N HIS A 122 3.81 48.19 -36.26
CA HIS A 122 3.67 49.55 -36.80
C HIS A 122 2.99 50.47 -35.78
N PRO A 123 3.73 50.99 -34.78
CA PRO A 123 3.12 51.82 -33.77
C PRO A 123 2.65 53.16 -34.34
N PHE A 124 1.52 53.62 -33.82
CA PHE A 124 0.95 54.93 -34.11
C PHE A 124 0.49 55.58 -32.82
N ALA A 125 0.98 56.79 -32.54
CA ALA A 125 0.58 57.55 -31.37
C ALA A 125 0.38 59.02 -31.71
N GLN A 126 -0.62 59.65 -31.10
CA GLN A 126 -0.89 61.07 -31.28
C GLN A 126 -1.26 61.71 -29.94
N THR A 127 -0.62 62.83 -29.62
CA THR A 127 -0.89 63.61 -28.41
C THR A 127 -0.81 65.10 -28.70
N THR A 128 -1.02 65.94 -27.69
CA THR A 128 -0.90 67.40 -27.82
C THR A 128 0.09 67.99 -26.83
N ALA A 129 0.93 68.90 -27.30
CA ALA A 129 1.92 69.58 -26.48
C ALA A 129 1.77 71.11 -26.62
N ASN A 130 1.76 71.82 -25.50
CA ASN A 130 1.67 73.28 -25.47
C ASN A 130 3.07 73.87 -25.33
N VAL A 131 3.63 74.45 -26.39
CA VAL A 131 4.95 75.08 -26.35
C VAL A 131 4.87 76.42 -25.62
N LEU A 132 5.71 76.58 -24.59
CA LEU A 132 5.78 77.76 -23.73
C LEU A 132 7.00 78.63 -24.05
N HIS A 133 6.91 79.93 -23.76
CA HIS A 133 7.98 80.87 -24.11
C HIS A 133 9.25 80.61 -23.30
N ARG A 134 10.41 80.53 -23.99
CA ARG A 134 11.74 80.26 -23.40
C ARG A 134 11.81 78.98 -22.56
N ARG A 135 10.91 78.02 -22.77
CA ARG A 135 10.93 76.71 -22.11
C ARG A 135 11.09 75.61 -23.14
N THR A 136 11.70 74.51 -22.69
CA THR A 136 11.68 73.23 -23.38
C THR A 136 10.54 72.42 -22.80
N VAL A 137 9.56 72.10 -23.63
CA VAL A 137 8.42 71.27 -23.26
C VAL A 137 8.74 69.85 -23.69
N ARG A 138 8.66 68.90 -22.76
CA ARG A 138 8.82 67.48 -23.05
C ARG A 138 7.46 66.85 -23.28
N CYS A 139 7.38 66.00 -24.29
CA CYS A 139 6.18 65.29 -24.69
C CYS A 139 6.52 63.81 -24.79
N ASP A 140 6.13 63.04 -23.78
CA ASP A 140 6.38 61.61 -23.74
C ASP A 140 5.24 60.85 -24.44
N LEU A 141 5.58 59.94 -25.36
CA LEU A 141 4.66 59.00 -25.99
C LEU A 141 5.17 57.58 -25.79
N ASP A 142 4.29 56.71 -25.30
CA ASP A 142 4.56 55.28 -25.23
C ASP A 142 4.10 54.60 -26.53
N VAL A 143 5.04 53.96 -27.21
CA VAL A 143 4.84 53.22 -28.46
C VAL A 143 5.27 51.76 -28.31
N THR A 144 5.30 51.27 -27.07
CA THR A 144 5.60 49.87 -26.73
C THR A 144 4.54 48.95 -27.34
N PRO A 145 4.93 47.86 -28.03
CA PRO A 145 3.97 46.88 -28.56
C PRO A 145 3.14 46.25 -27.43
N ALA A 146 1.84 46.07 -27.66
CA ALA A 146 0.97 45.40 -26.67
C ALA A 146 1.26 43.88 -26.56
N ALA A 147 1.89 43.30 -27.58
CA ALA A 147 2.17 41.86 -27.67
C ALA A 147 3.46 41.58 -28.46
N ALA A 148 4.08 40.44 -28.18
CA ALA A 148 5.23 39.91 -28.88
C ALA A 148 4.82 38.75 -29.80
N PRO A 149 5.52 38.52 -30.92
CA PRO A 149 5.30 37.35 -31.76
C PRO A 149 5.83 36.07 -31.11
N VAL A 150 5.02 35.02 -31.15
CA VAL A 150 5.35 33.68 -30.65
C VAL A 150 5.09 32.68 -31.77
N ASP A 151 6.16 32.07 -32.27
CA ASP A 151 6.13 31.03 -33.28
C ASP A 151 5.88 29.68 -32.63
N VAL A 152 4.69 29.12 -32.86
CA VAL A 152 4.32 27.80 -32.39
C VAL A 152 4.62 26.81 -33.51
N VAL A 153 5.54 25.89 -33.26
CA VAL A 153 5.86 24.77 -34.15
C VAL A 153 5.23 23.51 -33.57
N ILE A 154 4.43 22.83 -34.37
CA ILE A 154 3.66 21.67 -33.96
C ILE A 154 4.25 20.43 -34.61
N ALA A 155 4.51 19.44 -33.78
CA ALA A 155 4.96 18.13 -34.21
C ALA A 155 3.98 17.06 -33.71
N TRP A 156 3.82 16.02 -34.52
CA TRP A 156 3.13 14.78 -34.21
C TRP A 156 4.12 13.66 -34.49
N ASP A 157 4.64 13.04 -33.43
CA ASP A 157 5.65 11.98 -33.51
C ASP A 157 6.83 12.40 -34.41
N GLY A 158 7.26 13.67 -34.27
CA GLY A 158 8.35 14.27 -35.04
C GLY A 158 8.01 14.77 -36.45
N GLN A 159 6.74 14.68 -36.90
CA GLN A 159 6.29 15.15 -38.21
C GLN A 159 5.27 16.30 -38.10
N ALA A 160 5.14 17.14 -39.12
CA ALA A 160 4.09 18.16 -39.12
C ALA A 160 2.69 17.51 -39.24
N PRO A 161 1.71 17.87 -38.39
CA PRO A 161 0.35 17.35 -38.50
C PRO A 161 -0.32 17.88 -39.77
N ARG A 162 -1.30 17.12 -40.29
CA ARG A 162 -2.09 17.51 -41.48
C ARG A 162 -3.00 18.71 -41.21
N GLU A 163 -3.58 18.75 -40.03
CA GLU A 163 -4.44 19.82 -39.54
C GLU A 163 -4.24 19.93 -38.04
N ALA A 164 -4.23 21.16 -37.51
CA ALA A 164 -4.15 21.39 -36.08
C ALA A 164 -4.96 22.63 -35.71
N ILE A 165 -5.51 22.64 -34.50
CA ILE A 165 -6.22 23.76 -33.92
C ILE A 165 -5.35 24.28 -32.76
N VAL A 166 -5.01 25.56 -32.80
CA VAL A 166 -4.15 26.20 -31.79
C VAL A 166 -4.91 27.32 -31.08
N ALA A 167 -4.85 27.34 -29.76
CA ALA A 167 -5.38 28.43 -28.94
C ALA A 167 -4.40 28.81 -27.83
N ALA A 168 -4.49 30.06 -27.36
CA ALA A 168 -3.83 30.48 -26.13
C ALA A 168 -4.90 30.69 -25.04
N ARG A 169 -4.78 29.97 -23.91
CA ARG A 169 -5.74 30.05 -22.80
C ARG A 169 -5.86 31.48 -22.28
N GLY A 170 -7.09 31.96 -22.13
CA GLY A 170 -7.37 33.31 -21.61
C GLY A 170 -7.07 34.45 -22.58
N HIS A 171 -6.65 34.15 -23.82
CA HIS A 171 -6.39 35.17 -24.83
C HIS A 171 -7.66 35.49 -25.63
N ALA A 172 -7.86 36.76 -26.00
CA ALA A 172 -9.07 37.22 -26.68
C ALA A 172 -9.27 36.67 -28.11
N ARG A 173 -8.22 36.07 -28.70
CA ARG A 173 -8.31 35.36 -29.98
C ARG A 173 -8.77 33.93 -29.71
N GLY A 174 -9.84 33.53 -30.38
CA GLY A 174 -10.31 32.13 -30.40
C GLY A 174 -9.32 31.19 -31.11
N PRO A 175 -9.67 29.90 -31.18
CA PRO A 175 -8.85 28.88 -31.83
C PRO A 175 -8.55 29.22 -33.29
N VAL A 176 -7.34 28.87 -33.75
CA VAL A 176 -6.85 29.09 -35.11
C VAL A 176 -6.55 27.74 -35.73
N GLU A 177 -7.10 27.46 -36.91
CA GLU A 177 -6.79 26.28 -37.71
C GLU A 177 -5.48 26.46 -38.48
N VAL A 178 -4.69 25.38 -38.55
CA VAL A 178 -3.31 25.38 -39.05
C VAL A 178 -3.07 24.12 -39.88
N GLU A 179 -2.72 24.28 -41.15
CA GLU A 179 -2.43 23.16 -42.07
C GLU A 179 -0.92 22.83 -42.16
N SER A 180 -0.05 23.78 -41.85
CA SER A 180 1.40 23.68 -42.08
C SER A 180 2.21 23.27 -40.83
N GLY A 181 1.54 22.95 -39.73
CA GLY A 181 2.17 22.68 -38.43
C GLY A 181 2.89 23.89 -37.82
N ARG A 182 2.70 25.11 -38.35
CA ARG A 182 3.32 26.34 -37.83
C ARG A 182 2.31 27.47 -37.77
N VAL A 183 2.25 28.17 -36.64
CA VAL A 183 1.42 29.37 -36.48
C VAL A 183 2.12 30.42 -35.65
N ARG A 184 2.00 31.68 -36.08
CA ARG A 184 2.52 32.83 -35.35
C ARG A 184 1.41 33.49 -34.55
N LEU A 185 1.48 33.38 -33.23
CA LEU A 185 0.59 34.05 -32.29
C LEU A 185 1.18 35.40 -31.86
N ARG A 186 0.31 36.31 -31.41
CA ARG A 186 0.73 37.58 -30.78
C ARG A 186 0.24 37.56 -29.36
N LEU A 187 1.16 37.47 -28.39
CA LEU A 187 0.85 37.33 -26.97
C LEU A 187 1.49 38.46 -26.15
N PRO A 188 0.78 39.05 -25.18
CA PRO A 188 1.37 39.98 -24.22
C PRO A 188 2.56 39.38 -23.47
N LEU A 189 3.40 40.23 -22.86
CA LEU A 189 4.42 39.73 -21.92
C LEU A 189 3.75 39.00 -20.75
N GLY A 190 4.35 37.90 -20.30
CA GLY A 190 3.80 37.05 -19.24
C GLY A 190 3.85 35.57 -19.59
N THR A 191 3.19 34.75 -18.76
CA THR A 191 3.11 33.30 -18.97
C THR A 191 1.76 32.95 -19.57
N HIS A 192 1.78 32.24 -20.70
CA HIS A 192 0.59 31.81 -21.44
C HIS A 192 0.60 30.30 -21.61
N ALA A 193 -0.57 29.66 -21.57
CA ALA A 193 -0.71 28.25 -21.91
C ALA A 193 -1.19 28.11 -23.36
N ILE A 194 -0.32 27.55 -24.21
CA ILE A 194 -0.62 27.23 -25.60
C ILE A 194 -1.22 25.84 -25.65
N VAL A 195 -2.43 25.73 -26.20
CA VAL A 195 -3.16 24.48 -26.37
C VAL A 195 -3.18 24.16 -27.84
N VAL A 196 -2.77 22.94 -28.19
CA VAL A 196 -2.76 22.43 -29.55
C VAL A 196 -3.55 21.15 -29.58
N GLY A 197 -4.51 21.06 -30.50
CA GLY A 197 -5.27 19.85 -30.78
C GLY A 197 -5.11 19.43 -32.23
N SER A 198 -5.01 18.14 -32.49
CA SER A 198 -4.96 17.57 -33.85
C SER A 198 -5.49 16.15 -33.77
N GLY A 199 -6.27 15.71 -34.77
CA GLY A 199 -6.80 14.35 -34.83
C GLY A 199 -7.52 13.93 -33.55
N ASP A 200 -6.91 13.02 -32.79
CA ASP A 200 -7.41 12.45 -31.54
C ASP A 200 -6.65 12.91 -30.28
N ARG A 201 -5.75 13.90 -30.40
CA ARG A 201 -4.82 14.30 -29.32
C ARG A 201 -4.87 15.79 -29.02
N VAL A 202 -4.58 16.11 -27.76
CA VAL A 202 -4.39 17.48 -27.29
C VAL A 202 -3.13 17.57 -26.45
N ALA A 203 -2.32 18.59 -26.69
CA ALA A 203 -1.19 18.97 -25.85
C ALA A 203 -1.32 20.41 -25.35
N GLU A 204 -0.78 20.68 -24.17
CA GLU A 204 -0.73 22.00 -23.56
C GLU A 204 0.70 22.31 -23.12
N ARG A 205 1.21 23.48 -23.51
CA ARG A 205 2.56 23.93 -23.15
C ARG A 205 2.53 25.37 -22.64
N ARG A 206 3.15 25.59 -21.47
CA ARG A 206 3.34 26.93 -20.91
C ARG A 206 4.53 27.62 -21.57
N VAL A 207 4.35 28.87 -21.97
CA VAL A 207 5.34 29.72 -22.62
C VAL A 207 5.46 31.03 -21.87
N ALA A 208 6.68 31.38 -21.44
CA ALA A 208 6.97 32.66 -20.83
C ALA A 208 7.48 33.64 -21.89
N VAL A 209 6.65 34.62 -22.24
CA VAL A 209 7.01 35.72 -23.15
C VAL A 209 7.69 36.80 -22.31
N ARG A 210 9.03 36.84 -22.38
CA ARG A 210 9.89 37.69 -21.54
C ARG A 210 10.36 38.97 -22.21
N SER A 211 10.28 39.05 -23.53
CA SER A 211 10.71 40.19 -24.33
C SER A 211 9.77 40.41 -25.52
N HIS A 212 9.92 41.54 -26.19
CA HIS A 212 9.14 41.84 -27.41
C HIS A 212 9.74 41.26 -28.70
N LEU A 213 10.83 40.51 -28.60
CA LEU A 213 11.43 39.80 -29.73
C LEU A 213 10.65 38.50 -30.04
N PRO A 214 10.72 38.01 -31.29
CA PRO A 214 10.17 36.69 -31.63
C PRO A 214 10.71 35.60 -30.72
N SER A 215 9.81 34.74 -30.25
CA SER A 215 10.15 33.53 -29.49
C SER A 215 9.51 32.32 -30.16
N ALA A 216 10.15 31.16 -30.07
CA ALA A 216 9.64 29.92 -30.62
C ALA A 216 9.25 28.95 -29.49
N VAL A 217 8.17 28.22 -29.70
CA VAL A 217 7.75 27.11 -28.84
C VAL A 217 7.41 25.89 -29.69
N ASP A 218 8.05 24.78 -29.36
CA ASP A 218 7.72 23.49 -29.95
C ASP A 218 6.65 22.79 -29.12
N VAL A 219 5.59 22.30 -29.76
CA VAL A 219 4.53 21.52 -29.12
C VAL A 219 4.47 20.15 -29.79
N GLU A 220 4.83 19.13 -29.04
CA GLU A 220 4.81 17.73 -29.48
C GLU A 220 3.50 17.07 -29.03
N LEU A 221 2.75 16.52 -30.00
CA LEU A 221 1.51 15.76 -29.83
C LEU A 221 1.76 14.24 -29.73
N GLY A 222 3.01 13.81 -29.89
CA GLY A 222 3.49 12.46 -29.65
C GLY A 222 3.55 12.06 -28.18
N GLN A 223 4.36 11.05 -27.83
CA GLN A 223 4.50 10.64 -26.43
C GLN A 223 5.34 11.64 -25.62
N GLY A 224 4.75 12.25 -24.58
CA GLY A 224 5.46 13.17 -23.68
C GLY A 224 4.56 13.81 -22.62
N GLY A 225 5.17 14.48 -21.63
CA GLY A 225 4.48 15.06 -20.47
C GLY A 225 3.61 16.31 -20.75
N ALA A 226 3.53 16.78 -21.99
CA ALA A 226 2.67 17.90 -22.40
C ALA A 226 1.32 17.45 -22.95
N VAL A 227 1.12 16.15 -23.20
CA VAL A 227 -0.15 15.62 -23.71
C VAL A 227 -1.19 15.60 -22.60
N VAL A 228 -2.33 16.22 -22.86
CA VAL A 228 -3.47 16.29 -21.94
C VAL A 228 -4.32 15.02 -22.04
N PHE A 229 -4.65 14.61 -23.27
CA PHE A 229 -5.33 13.34 -23.56
C PHE A 229 -5.09 12.91 -25.02
N LYS A 230 -5.41 11.64 -25.30
CA LYS A 230 -5.27 10.99 -26.62
C LYS A 230 -6.49 10.10 -26.92
N ALA A 231 -6.59 9.62 -28.16
CA ALA A 231 -7.63 8.67 -28.59
C ALA A 231 -9.08 9.16 -28.45
N CYS A 232 -9.33 10.48 -28.35
CA CYS A 232 -10.69 11.02 -28.23
C CYS A 232 -10.91 12.24 -29.14
N PRO A 233 -11.13 12.04 -30.45
CA PRO A 233 -11.41 13.14 -31.39
C PRO A 233 -12.56 14.08 -30.96
N PRO A 234 -13.70 13.59 -30.44
CA PRO A 234 -14.82 14.46 -30.06
C PRO A 234 -14.50 15.44 -28.92
N ALA A 235 -13.44 15.20 -28.15
CA ALA A 235 -13.02 16.07 -27.05
C ALA A 235 -12.03 17.17 -27.48
N VAL A 236 -11.39 17.06 -28.65
CA VAL A 236 -10.30 17.94 -29.10
C VAL A 236 -10.78 19.38 -29.28
N GLU A 237 -11.73 19.63 -30.17
CA GLU A 237 -12.22 20.99 -30.44
C GLU A 237 -12.82 21.64 -29.18
N PRO A 238 -13.69 20.97 -28.39
CA PRO A 238 -14.21 21.57 -27.16
C PRO A 238 -13.10 21.94 -26.17
N TYR A 239 -12.05 21.12 -26.03
CA TYR A 239 -10.95 21.44 -25.13
C TYR A 239 -10.17 22.66 -25.60
N VAL A 240 -9.79 22.70 -26.89
CA VAL A 240 -9.02 23.80 -27.48
C VAL A 240 -9.81 25.11 -27.45
N ALA A 241 -11.13 25.06 -27.69
CA ALA A 241 -12.05 26.20 -27.57
C ALA A 241 -12.29 26.64 -26.11
N GLY A 242 -11.77 25.90 -25.14
CA GLY A 242 -11.89 26.20 -23.72
C GLY A 242 -13.17 25.71 -23.04
N ARG A 243 -14.01 24.94 -23.74
CA ARG A 243 -15.21 24.28 -23.22
C ARG A 243 -14.86 22.97 -22.52
N ILE A 244 -14.16 23.07 -21.38
CA ILE A 244 -13.64 21.92 -20.62
C ILE A 244 -14.72 20.89 -20.25
N GLU A 245 -15.90 21.33 -19.80
CA GLU A 245 -16.98 20.41 -19.43
C GLU A 245 -17.47 19.57 -20.61
N ALA A 246 -17.58 20.17 -21.79
CA ALA A 246 -17.93 19.44 -23.01
C ALA A 246 -16.84 18.45 -23.43
N ALA A 247 -15.57 18.81 -23.27
CA ALA A 247 -14.45 17.91 -23.50
C ALA A 247 -14.44 16.72 -22.52
N ALA A 248 -14.68 16.97 -21.23
CA ALA A 248 -14.77 15.94 -20.21
C ALA A 248 -15.95 14.98 -20.47
N GLN A 249 -17.12 15.51 -20.87
CA GLN A 249 -18.26 14.69 -21.27
C GLN A 249 -17.97 13.79 -22.47
N ALA A 250 -17.24 14.31 -23.46
CA ALA A 250 -16.80 13.53 -24.61
C ALA A 250 -15.85 12.40 -24.21
N LEU A 251 -14.86 12.68 -23.37
CA LEU A 251 -13.93 11.68 -22.82
C LEU A 251 -14.65 10.59 -22.00
N ALA A 252 -15.63 10.98 -21.17
CA ALA A 252 -16.40 10.02 -20.39
C ALA A 252 -17.24 9.10 -21.28
N ARG A 253 -17.86 9.61 -22.36
CA ARG A 253 -18.60 8.80 -23.35
C ARG A 253 -17.70 7.83 -24.11
N ASP A 254 -16.44 8.19 -24.28
CA ASP A 254 -15.40 7.39 -24.93
C ASP A 254 -14.77 6.34 -23.98
N GLY A 255 -15.24 6.24 -22.74
CA GLY A 255 -14.73 5.31 -21.73
C GLY A 255 -13.49 5.80 -20.98
N GLN A 256 -13.03 7.03 -21.24
CA GLN A 256 -11.85 7.65 -20.60
C GLN A 256 -12.23 8.46 -19.36
N SER A 257 -13.00 7.85 -18.44
CA SER A 257 -13.55 8.54 -17.25
C SER A 257 -12.47 9.15 -16.34
N GLY A 258 -11.32 8.48 -16.16
CA GLY A 258 -10.23 9.03 -15.35
C GLY A 258 -9.63 10.31 -15.94
N ALA A 259 -9.46 10.38 -17.27
CA ALA A 259 -9.01 11.59 -17.95
C ALA A 259 -10.05 12.71 -17.87
N ALA A 260 -11.34 12.38 -18.02
CA ALA A 260 -12.43 13.34 -17.86
C ALA A 260 -12.44 13.96 -16.45
N HIS A 261 -12.30 13.13 -15.41
CA HIS A 261 -12.27 13.61 -14.03
C HIS A 261 -11.02 14.46 -13.73
N ARG A 262 -9.83 14.09 -14.22
CA ARG A 262 -8.64 14.95 -14.11
C ARG A 262 -8.83 16.34 -14.73
N LEU A 263 -9.50 16.42 -15.87
CA LEU A 263 -9.81 17.71 -16.49
C LEU A 263 -10.74 18.58 -15.64
N LEU A 264 -11.79 17.97 -15.08
CA LEU A 264 -12.73 18.66 -14.21
C LEU A 264 -12.08 19.06 -12.89
N ALA A 265 -11.22 18.22 -12.33
CA ALA A 265 -10.47 18.51 -11.12
C ALA A 265 -9.59 19.76 -11.29
N ARG A 266 -8.79 19.80 -12.37
CA ARG A 266 -7.95 20.96 -12.70
C ARG A 266 -8.76 22.24 -12.90
N ARG A 267 -9.88 22.19 -13.62
CA ARG A 267 -10.78 23.34 -13.81
C ARG A 267 -11.34 23.84 -12.48
N ASN A 268 -11.81 22.94 -11.62
CA ASN A 268 -12.38 23.32 -10.33
C ASN A 268 -11.31 23.89 -9.39
N ALA A 269 -10.09 23.38 -9.42
CA ALA A 269 -8.96 23.97 -8.71
C ALA A 269 -8.66 25.40 -9.19
N GLU A 270 -8.63 25.64 -10.51
CA GLU A 270 -8.45 26.99 -11.09
C GLU A 270 -9.57 27.97 -10.71
N LEU A 271 -10.80 27.47 -10.51
CA LEU A 271 -11.95 28.25 -10.05
C LEU A 271 -12.00 28.43 -8.52
N GLY A 272 -11.04 27.87 -7.76
CA GLY A 272 -11.03 27.90 -6.29
C GLY A 272 -12.09 27.00 -5.64
N ARG A 273 -12.67 26.05 -6.39
CA ARG A 273 -13.67 25.09 -5.92
C ARG A 273 -12.98 23.82 -5.40
N THR A 274 -12.27 23.95 -4.29
CA THR A 274 -11.43 22.88 -3.71
C THR A 274 -12.20 21.59 -3.45
N ALA A 275 -13.44 21.65 -2.97
CA ALA A 275 -14.25 20.46 -2.68
C ALA A 275 -14.62 19.67 -3.95
N GLU A 276 -15.04 20.35 -5.01
CA GLU A 276 -15.35 19.70 -6.30
C GLU A 276 -14.08 19.14 -6.96
N ALA A 277 -12.95 19.83 -6.80
CA ALA A 277 -11.65 19.34 -7.30
C ALA A 277 -11.23 18.04 -6.60
N ALA A 278 -11.37 17.97 -5.27
CA ALA A 278 -11.03 16.79 -4.49
C ALA A 278 -11.83 15.55 -4.91
N LEU A 279 -13.16 15.69 -5.06
CA LEU A 279 -14.04 14.61 -5.52
C LEU A 279 -13.67 14.08 -6.91
N HIS A 280 -13.24 14.97 -7.81
CA HIS A 280 -12.81 14.55 -9.14
C HIS A 280 -11.43 13.89 -9.14
N HIS A 281 -10.49 14.32 -8.30
CA HIS A 281 -9.23 13.58 -8.12
C HIS A 281 -9.48 12.18 -7.57
N GLU A 282 -10.38 12.04 -6.59
CA GLU A 282 -10.77 10.73 -6.05
C GLU A 282 -11.40 9.85 -7.14
N ALA A 283 -12.34 10.39 -7.92
CA ALA A 283 -12.98 9.67 -9.03
C ALA A 283 -12.00 9.32 -10.17
N ALA A 284 -10.91 10.07 -10.32
CA ALA A 284 -9.85 9.77 -11.27
C ALA A 284 -8.86 8.70 -10.78
N GLY A 285 -8.89 8.35 -9.49
CA GLY A 285 -7.93 7.46 -8.84
C GLY A 285 -6.65 8.16 -8.38
N ASP A 286 -6.59 9.49 -8.42
CA ASP A 286 -5.45 10.29 -7.99
C ASP A 286 -5.58 10.57 -6.48
N PHE A 287 -5.39 9.52 -5.67
CA PHE A 287 -5.72 9.54 -4.23
C PHE A 287 -4.87 10.50 -3.40
N LEU A 288 -3.61 10.72 -3.79
CA LEU A 288 -2.71 11.63 -3.07
C LEU A 288 -3.21 13.08 -3.16
N GLU A 289 -3.46 13.57 -4.37
CA GLU A 289 -4.00 14.91 -4.62
C GLU A 289 -5.38 15.09 -3.99
N ALA A 290 -6.23 14.06 -4.04
CA ALA A 290 -7.52 14.09 -3.35
C ALA A 290 -7.36 14.22 -1.83
N ALA A 291 -6.44 13.46 -1.23
CA ALA A 291 -6.17 13.48 0.21
C ALA A 291 -5.70 14.85 0.69
N GLU A 292 -4.75 15.47 -0.03
CA GLU A 292 -4.24 16.81 0.28
C GLU A 292 -5.35 17.88 0.26
N LEU A 293 -6.21 17.84 -0.77
CA LEU A 293 -7.35 18.77 -0.87
C LEU A 293 -8.37 18.53 0.24
N HIS A 294 -8.63 17.27 0.61
CA HIS A 294 -9.52 16.96 1.74
C HIS A 294 -8.94 17.38 3.09
N ALA A 295 -7.61 17.30 3.27
CA ALA A 295 -6.94 17.81 4.46
C ALA A 295 -7.06 19.34 4.57
N GLN A 296 -6.91 20.08 3.46
CA GLN A 296 -7.15 21.53 3.42
C GLN A 296 -8.60 21.90 3.78
N LEU A 297 -9.56 21.07 3.39
CA LEU A 297 -10.97 21.20 3.72
C LEU A 297 -11.31 20.76 5.15
N ARG A 298 -10.31 20.32 5.93
CA ARG A 298 -10.45 19.78 7.30
C ARG A 298 -11.27 18.49 7.38
N ASN A 299 -11.39 17.75 6.29
CA ASN A 299 -12.01 16.43 6.26
C ASN A 299 -10.95 15.37 6.59
N TYR A 300 -10.35 15.48 7.78
CA TYR A 300 -9.14 14.73 8.14
C TYR A 300 -9.33 13.20 8.12
N ALA A 301 -10.47 12.69 8.61
CA ALA A 301 -10.73 11.24 8.56
C ALA A 301 -10.75 10.68 7.13
N HIS A 302 -11.42 11.39 6.20
CA HIS A 302 -11.47 10.98 4.79
C HIS A 302 -10.10 11.16 4.11
N ALA A 303 -9.39 12.24 4.42
CA ALA A 303 -8.02 12.45 3.95
C ALA A 303 -7.09 11.31 4.38
N GLY A 304 -7.21 10.84 5.64
CA GLY A 304 -6.45 9.70 6.15
C GLY A 304 -6.74 8.40 5.39
N GLU A 305 -8.00 8.13 5.06
CA GLU A 305 -8.37 6.97 4.24
C GLU A 305 -7.76 7.05 2.83
N LEU A 306 -7.77 8.23 2.22
CA LEU A 306 -7.19 8.46 0.90
C LEU A 306 -5.67 8.35 0.88
N PHE A 307 -4.96 8.88 1.88
CA PHE A 307 -3.51 8.68 2.04
C PHE A 307 -3.17 7.19 2.20
N GLY A 308 -3.97 6.45 2.97
CA GLY A 308 -3.81 4.99 3.07
C GLY A 308 -3.98 4.26 1.72
N ARG A 309 -4.93 4.70 0.88
CA ARG A 309 -5.09 4.17 -0.49
C ARG A 309 -3.96 4.58 -1.44
N ALA A 310 -3.28 5.68 -1.14
CA ALA A 310 -2.11 6.17 -1.87
C ALA A 310 -0.79 5.53 -1.40
N ASP A 311 -0.82 4.57 -0.47
CA ASP A 311 0.35 3.93 0.14
C ASP A 311 1.26 4.92 0.91
N ASP A 312 0.64 5.94 1.53
CA ASP A 312 1.31 6.88 2.44
C ASP A 312 0.78 6.72 3.88
N PRO A 313 1.27 5.73 4.63
CA PRO A 313 0.76 5.41 5.97
C PRO A 313 1.11 6.48 7.02
N VAL A 314 2.17 7.27 6.82
CA VAL A 314 2.58 8.32 7.77
C VAL A 314 1.60 9.48 7.71
N SER A 315 1.35 10.01 6.51
CA SER A 315 0.36 11.08 6.31
C SER A 315 -1.04 10.62 6.74
N ALA A 316 -1.40 9.35 6.46
CA ALA A 316 -2.65 8.77 6.93
C ALA A 316 -2.78 8.80 8.46
N ALA A 317 -1.71 8.41 9.17
CA ALA A 317 -1.70 8.38 10.63
C ALA A 317 -1.86 9.77 11.24
N GLU A 318 -1.13 10.76 10.73
CA GLU A 318 -1.25 12.16 11.15
C GLU A 318 -2.68 12.69 10.96
N MET A 319 -3.29 12.39 9.79
CA MET A 319 -4.67 12.81 9.53
C MET A 319 -5.67 12.17 10.52
N PHE A 320 -5.51 10.88 10.86
CA PHE A 320 -6.37 10.24 11.85
C PHE A 320 -6.15 10.76 13.28
N GLN A 321 -4.91 11.12 13.65
CA GLN A 321 -4.66 11.79 14.93
C GLN A 321 -5.37 13.14 15.01
N ILE A 322 -5.26 13.97 13.97
CA ILE A 322 -5.94 15.28 13.91
C ILE A 322 -7.47 15.09 13.91
N ALA A 323 -7.98 14.02 13.30
CA ALA A 323 -9.39 13.67 13.32
C ALA A 323 -9.90 13.18 14.69
N GLY A 324 -9.01 12.90 15.65
CA GLY A 324 -9.37 12.34 16.96
C GLY A 324 -9.70 10.85 16.93
N ASP A 325 -9.17 10.09 15.96
CA ASP A 325 -9.29 8.63 15.89
C ASP A 325 -7.93 7.96 16.15
N PRO A 326 -7.53 7.82 17.42
CA PRO A 326 -6.22 7.27 17.78
C PRO A 326 -6.08 5.78 17.39
N VAL A 327 -7.17 5.02 17.28
CA VAL A 327 -7.08 3.60 16.87
C VAL A 327 -6.68 3.48 15.41
N ARG A 328 -7.31 4.25 14.51
CA ARG A 328 -6.92 4.26 13.09
C ARG A 328 -5.54 4.85 12.88
N ALA A 329 -5.18 5.90 13.63
CA ALA A 329 -3.83 6.44 13.63
C ALA A 329 -2.79 5.39 14.03
N GLY A 330 -3.04 4.64 15.11
CA GLY A 330 -2.16 3.58 15.57
C GLY A 330 -1.93 2.50 14.52
N ARG A 331 -3.00 2.07 13.83
CA ARG A 331 -2.89 1.09 12.73
C ARG A 331 -2.08 1.61 11.54
N ALA A 332 -2.23 2.89 11.21
CA ALA A 332 -1.46 3.50 10.14
C ALA A 332 0.03 3.63 10.51
N PHE A 333 0.36 3.98 11.76
CA PHE A 333 1.74 3.95 12.26
C PHE A 333 2.34 2.54 12.28
N GLU A 334 1.56 1.50 12.60
CA GLU A 334 2.02 0.11 12.49
C GLU A 334 2.40 -0.26 11.04
N GLN A 335 1.61 0.17 10.04
CA GLN A 335 1.92 -0.04 8.63
C GLN A 335 3.24 0.65 8.24
N ALA A 336 3.47 1.84 8.79
CA ALA A 336 4.74 2.57 8.65
C ALA A 336 5.89 1.97 9.48
N ARG A 337 5.64 0.92 10.29
CA ARG A 337 6.59 0.33 11.26
C ARG A 337 7.06 1.28 12.36
N ASP A 338 6.32 2.35 12.62
CA ASP A 338 6.53 3.24 13.77
C ASP A 338 5.71 2.74 14.97
N PHE A 339 6.24 1.73 15.66
CA PHE A 339 5.54 1.12 16.79
C PHE A 339 5.43 2.04 17.99
N ASP A 340 6.35 3.00 18.18
CA ASP A 340 6.33 3.91 19.33
C ASP A 340 5.15 4.87 19.25
N SER A 341 4.94 5.47 18.08
CA SER A 341 3.77 6.31 17.80
C SER A 341 2.48 5.49 17.85
N ALA A 342 2.47 4.26 17.33
CA ALA A 342 1.31 3.37 17.41
C ALA A 342 0.91 3.04 18.85
N ILE A 343 1.89 2.68 19.69
CA ILE A 343 1.70 2.39 21.12
C ILE A 343 1.14 3.61 21.84
N ALA A 344 1.67 4.80 21.58
CA ALA A 344 1.17 6.04 22.18
C ALA A 344 -0.31 6.26 21.84
N CYS A 345 -0.69 6.02 20.57
CA CYS A 345 -2.07 6.15 20.12
C CYS A 345 -3.01 5.12 20.78
N TYR A 346 -2.65 3.84 20.82
CA TYR A 346 -3.51 2.82 21.45
C TYR A 346 -3.66 3.03 22.96
N ARG A 347 -2.60 3.51 23.62
CA ARG A 347 -2.65 3.87 25.04
C ARG A 347 -3.59 5.04 25.28
N GLU A 348 -3.58 6.07 24.43
CA GLU A 348 -4.53 7.17 24.48
C GLU A 348 -5.99 6.69 24.24
N ALA A 349 -6.17 5.75 23.31
CA ALA A 349 -7.47 5.16 23.00
C ALA A 349 -8.01 4.23 24.10
N GLY A 350 -7.15 3.74 25.01
CA GLY A 350 -7.48 2.68 25.95
C GLY A 350 -7.66 1.30 25.28
N ASP A 351 -7.18 1.11 24.05
CA ASP A 351 -7.24 -0.16 23.33
C ASP A 351 -6.07 -1.06 23.77
N ALA A 352 -6.27 -1.75 24.89
CA ALA A 352 -5.27 -2.64 25.47
C ALA A 352 -4.87 -3.79 24.52
N ALA A 353 -5.78 -4.28 23.68
CA ALA A 353 -5.50 -5.40 22.80
C ALA A 353 -4.51 -5.04 21.69
N SER A 354 -4.73 -3.90 21.03
CA SER A 354 -3.82 -3.37 20.02
C SER A 354 -2.53 -2.82 20.62
N TRP A 355 -2.58 -2.22 21.81
CA TRP A 355 -1.37 -1.80 22.54
C TRP A 355 -0.44 -2.99 22.81
N VAL A 356 -0.95 -4.08 23.38
CA VAL A 356 -0.15 -5.30 23.62
C VAL A 356 0.40 -5.87 22.31
N GLU A 357 -0.39 -5.87 21.23
CA GLU A 357 0.08 -6.35 19.92
C GLU A 357 1.23 -5.51 19.35
N ALA A 358 1.15 -4.19 19.46
CA ALA A 358 2.20 -3.29 19.02
C ALA A 358 3.50 -3.50 19.81
N LEU A 359 3.42 -3.70 21.13
CA LEU A 359 4.57 -4.06 21.97
C LEU A 359 5.19 -5.40 21.56
N GLU A 360 4.37 -6.41 21.25
CA GLU A 360 4.86 -7.70 20.76
C GLU A 360 5.62 -7.58 19.43
N ARG A 361 5.09 -6.79 18.48
CA ARG A 361 5.74 -6.56 17.18
C ARG A 361 7.01 -5.73 17.28
N ARG A 362 7.08 -4.81 18.25
CA ARG A 362 8.30 -4.08 18.60
C ARG A 362 9.38 -4.99 19.19
N GLY A 363 8.97 -6.08 19.84
CA GLY A 363 9.86 -7.09 20.43
C GLY A 363 9.92 -7.08 21.95
N ASP A 364 9.17 -6.20 22.63
CA ASP A 364 9.19 -6.07 24.10
C ASP A 364 8.20 -7.02 24.74
N VAL A 365 8.51 -8.32 24.68
CA VAL A 365 7.62 -9.41 25.09
C VAL A 365 7.22 -9.32 26.58
N PHE A 366 8.15 -8.96 27.46
CA PHE A 366 7.87 -8.84 28.90
C PHE A 366 6.91 -7.69 29.21
N GLU A 367 7.14 -6.51 28.62
CA GLU A 367 6.25 -5.36 28.77
C GLU A 367 4.87 -5.63 28.18
N ALA A 368 4.80 -6.25 27.01
CA ALA A 368 3.54 -6.69 26.42
C ALA A 368 2.77 -7.63 27.36
N ALA A 369 3.47 -8.56 28.02
CA ALA A 369 2.89 -9.49 28.96
C ALA A 369 2.35 -8.79 30.21
N ARG A 370 3.14 -7.87 30.77
CA ARG A 370 2.77 -7.07 31.93
C ARG A 370 1.53 -6.22 31.65
N THR A 371 1.53 -5.48 30.55
CA THR A 371 0.38 -4.68 30.11
C THR A 371 -0.86 -5.56 29.89
N ALA A 372 -0.70 -6.77 29.32
CA ALA A 372 -1.82 -7.70 29.18
C ALA A 372 -2.41 -8.11 30.54
N LEU A 373 -1.58 -8.39 31.55
CA LEU A 373 -2.06 -8.72 32.89
C LEU A 373 -2.72 -7.53 33.61
N GLU A 374 -2.18 -6.31 33.46
CA GLU A 374 -2.75 -5.10 34.04
C GLU A 374 -4.15 -4.76 33.47
N HIS A 375 -4.41 -5.15 32.23
CA HIS A 375 -5.67 -4.92 31.52
C HIS A 375 -6.59 -6.16 31.46
N ASP A 376 -6.45 -7.09 32.41
CA ASP A 376 -7.31 -8.27 32.58
C ASP A 376 -7.35 -9.21 31.34
N LEU A 377 -6.19 -9.40 30.69
CA LEU A 377 -5.98 -10.36 29.60
C LEU A 377 -5.05 -11.50 30.06
N PRO A 378 -5.44 -12.30 31.08
CA PRO A 378 -4.57 -13.27 31.75
C PRO A 378 -4.02 -14.34 30.80
N THR A 379 -4.83 -14.86 29.88
CA THR A 379 -4.41 -15.88 28.91
C THR A 379 -3.29 -15.38 27.99
N ARG A 380 -3.36 -14.12 27.56
CA ARG A 380 -2.36 -13.50 26.70
C ARG A 380 -1.10 -13.17 27.49
N GLY A 381 -1.25 -12.62 28.70
CA GLY A 381 -0.15 -12.37 29.62
C GLY A 381 0.67 -13.62 29.94
N ILE A 382 0.02 -14.73 30.32
CA ILE A 382 0.70 -16.02 30.59
C ILE A 382 1.51 -16.49 29.38
N ARG A 383 0.91 -16.47 28.19
CA ARG A 383 1.58 -16.91 26.95
C ARG A 383 2.83 -16.09 26.66
N LEU A 384 2.77 -14.78 26.88
CA LEU A 384 3.88 -13.86 26.64
C LEU A 384 4.97 -14.04 27.69
N LEU A 385 4.62 -14.17 28.97
CA LEU A 385 5.59 -14.46 30.03
C LEU A 385 6.31 -15.79 29.80
N GLN A 386 5.64 -16.81 29.27
CA GLN A 386 6.26 -18.10 28.92
C GLN A 386 7.28 -18.02 27.77
N ARG A 387 7.27 -16.95 26.97
CA ARG A 387 8.24 -16.71 25.90
C ARG A 387 9.50 -15.99 26.40
N VAL A 388 9.49 -15.44 27.63
CA VAL A 388 10.65 -14.81 28.24
C VAL A 388 11.67 -15.90 28.54
N ALA A 389 12.87 -15.79 27.96
CA ALA A 389 13.89 -16.81 28.05
C ALA A 389 14.63 -16.74 29.40
N PRO A 390 15.19 -17.85 29.92
CA PRO A 390 15.89 -17.88 31.21
C PRO A 390 17.08 -16.92 31.35
N ASP A 391 17.66 -16.51 30.23
CA ASP A 391 18.77 -15.55 30.12
C ASP A 391 18.32 -14.09 30.01
N ASP A 392 17.01 -13.83 29.90
CA ASP A 392 16.45 -12.48 29.88
C ASP A 392 16.56 -11.83 31.28
N PRO A 393 16.98 -10.55 31.38
CA PRO A 393 17.03 -9.82 32.65
C PRO A 393 15.70 -9.83 33.44
N ASN A 394 14.56 -9.92 32.75
CA ASN A 394 13.23 -9.91 33.34
C ASN A 394 12.70 -11.32 33.65
N TYR A 395 13.47 -12.39 33.43
CA TYR A 395 12.98 -13.76 33.63
C TYR A 395 12.56 -14.04 35.09
N ALA A 396 13.29 -13.50 36.06
CA ALA A 396 12.95 -13.64 37.47
C ALA A 396 11.58 -13.00 37.77
N ASP A 397 11.34 -11.78 37.26
CA ASP A 397 10.05 -11.10 37.41
C ASP A 397 8.93 -11.83 36.65
N ALA A 398 9.24 -12.40 35.48
CA ALA A 398 8.29 -13.20 34.71
C ALA A 398 7.84 -14.46 35.45
N CYS A 399 8.76 -15.14 36.14
CA CYS A 399 8.45 -16.29 37.00
C CYS A 399 7.53 -15.91 38.17
N LEU A 400 7.75 -14.75 38.80
CA LEU A 400 6.88 -14.25 39.87
C LEU A 400 5.48 -13.91 39.36
N LEU A 401 5.38 -13.20 38.23
CA LEU A 401 4.08 -12.88 37.61
C LEU A 401 3.31 -14.15 37.18
N LEU A 402 4.00 -15.15 36.64
CA LEU A 402 3.40 -16.46 36.33
C LEU A 402 2.94 -17.19 37.58
N THR A 403 3.71 -17.13 38.67
CA THR A 403 3.34 -17.71 39.96
C THR A 403 2.06 -17.07 40.49
N ASP A 404 1.99 -15.74 40.50
CA ASP A 404 0.80 -15.00 40.92
C ASP A 404 -0.43 -15.35 40.08
N THR A 405 -0.24 -15.44 38.76
CA THR A 405 -1.35 -15.73 37.84
C THR A 405 -1.87 -17.15 38.00
N PHE A 406 -0.99 -18.17 38.05
CA PHE A 406 -1.41 -19.56 38.27
C PHE A 406 -2.01 -19.80 39.65
N GLU A 407 -1.53 -19.09 40.67
CA GLU A 407 -2.10 -19.20 42.01
C GLU A 407 -3.54 -18.63 42.07
N ARG A 408 -3.80 -17.49 41.41
CA ARG A 408 -5.16 -16.92 41.28
C ARG A 408 -6.12 -17.87 40.58
N GLU A 409 -5.65 -18.56 39.53
CA GLU A 409 -6.40 -19.58 38.78
C GLU A 409 -6.48 -20.95 39.49
N ARG A 410 -5.91 -21.07 40.71
CA ARG A 410 -5.87 -22.29 41.52
C ARG A 410 -5.07 -23.46 40.93
N HIS A 411 -4.13 -23.18 40.03
CA HIS A 411 -3.16 -24.14 39.48
C HIS A 411 -1.88 -24.18 40.35
N PHE A 412 -2.01 -24.70 41.57
CA PHE A 412 -0.96 -24.63 42.59
C PHE A 412 0.33 -25.39 42.22
N ASP A 413 0.22 -26.46 41.43
CA ASP A 413 1.36 -27.24 40.92
C ASP A 413 2.20 -26.44 39.92
N LEU A 414 1.55 -25.73 38.99
CA LEU A 414 2.22 -24.85 38.01
C LEU A 414 2.82 -23.62 38.68
N ALA A 415 2.10 -23.04 39.65
CA ALA A 415 2.59 -21.93 40.46
C ALA A 415 3.85 -22.35 41.26
N ALA A 416 3.84 -23.53 41.90
CA ALA A 416 5.00 -24.05 42.62
C ALA A 416 6.21 -24.21 41.70
N ARG A 417 6.02 -24.80 40.51
CA ARG A 417 7.09 -24.97 39.51
C ARG A 417 7.71 -23.63 39.09
N LYS A 418 6.89 -22.61 38.82
CA LYS A 418 7.40 -21.29 38.41
C LYS A 418 8.10 -20.55 39.53
N LEU A 419 7.67 -20.71 40.76
CA LEU A 419 8.39 -20.19 41.91
C LEU A 419 9.71 -20.95 42.16
N SER A 420 9.77 -22.26 41.90
CA SER A 420 11.04 -23.01 41.86
C SER A 420 11.99 -22.53 40.77
N ASP A 421 11.49 -22.24 39.56
CA ASP A 421 12.30 -21.67 38.46
C ASP A 421 12.92 -20.32 38.89
N TYR A 422 12.18 -19.48 39.61
CA TYR A 422 12.70 -18.23 40.20
C TYR A 422 13.87 -18.47 41.17
N PHE A 423 13.77 -19.48 42.05
CA PHE A 423 14.86 -19.84 42.96
C PHE A 423 16.08 -20.41 42.23
N ALA A 424 15.91 -21.06 41.07
CA ALA A 424 17.01 -21.60 40.29
C ALA A 424 17.89 -20.51 39.66
N VAL A 425 17.29 -19.36 39.30
CA VAL A 425 18.00 -18.21 38.71
C VAL A 425 18.47 -17.19 39.76
N THR A 426 17.84 -17.17 40.92
CA THR A 426 18.22 -16.29 42.04
C THR A 426 19.32 -16.94 42.87
N LYS A 427 20.29 -16.16 43.38
CA LYS A 427 21.37 -16.71 44.21
C LYS A 427 20.82 -17.45 45.44
N PRO A 428 21.37 -18.63 45.81
CA PRO A 428 20.99 -19.34 47.02
C PRO A 428 21.12 -18.43 48.26
N GLY A 429 20.05 -18.34 49.06
CA GLY A 429 19.97 -17.45 50.23
C GLY A 429 19.69 -15.96 49.93
N GLY A 430 19.48 -15.59 48.67
CA GLY A 430 19.13 -14.22 48.26
C GLY A 430 17.63 -13.91 48.18
N ALA A 431 16.78 -14.94 48.27
CA ALA A 431 15.33 -14.78 48.20
C ALA A 431 14.70 -14.65 49.61
N PRO A 432 13.67 -13.80 49.80
CA PRO A 432 13.01 -13.61 51.09
C PRO A 432 12.39 -14.90 51.64
N ALA A 433 12.39 -15.05 52.97
CA ALA A 433 11.82 -16.21 53.67
C ALA A 433 10.34 -16.44 53.33
N GLU A 434 9.61 -15.36 53.03
CA GLU A 434 8.21 -15.39 52.61
C GLU A 434 7.99 -16.17 51.30
N LEU A 435 8.93 -16.12 50.35
CA LEU A 435 8.80 -16.86 49.09
C LEU A 435 8.99 -18.36 49.30
N TYR A 436 9.87 -18.78 50.21
CA TYR A 436 10.01 -20.19 50.57
C TYR A 436 8.78 -20.70 51.30
N ALA A 437 8.22 -19.91 52.21
CA ALA A 437 6.97 -20.23 52.87
C ALA A 437 5.79 -20.32 51.89
N ARG A 438 5.75 -19.42 50.90
CA ARG A 438 4.78 -19.44 49.80
C ARG A 438 4.95 -20.70 48.92
N LEU A 439 6.17 -21.08 48.59
CA LEU A 439 6.44 -22.30 47.82
C LEU A 439 5.99 -23.56 48.57
N ALA A 440 6.24 -23.63 49.88
CA ALA A 440 5.73 -24.72 50.72
C ALA A 440 4.19 -24.79 50.70
N ASP A 441 3.51 -23.64 50.80
CA ASP A 441 2.05 -23.57 50.72
C ASP A 441 1.50 -24.06 49.37
N LEU A 442 2.15 -23.69 48.27
CA LEU A 442 1.77 -24.13 46.93
C LEU A 442 1.92 -25.65 46.78
N HIS A 443 3.01 -26.24 47.26
CA HIS A 443 3.19 -27.70 47.26
C HIS A 443 2.16 -28.42 48.14
N GLU A 444 1.83 -27.88 49.32
CA GLU A 444 0.78 -28.41 50.19
C GLU A 444 -0.58 -28.43 49.50
N ARG A 445 -0.96 -27.31 48.86
CA ARG A 445 -2.24 -27.17 48.13
C ARG A 445 -2.29 -28.01 46.86
N ALA A 446 -1.15 -28.28 46.24
CA ALA A 446 -1.00 -29.21 45.13
C ALA A 446 -1.03 -30.70 45.59
N GLY A 447 -0.96 -30.97 46.90
CA GLY A 447 -0.95 -32.31 47.47
C GLY A 447 0.42 -33.01 47.44
N ASP A 448 1.48 -32.27 47.11
CA ASP A 448 2.87 -32.73 47.06
C ASP A 448 3.56 -32.52 48.43
N ILE A 449 3.26 -33.44 49.34
CA ILE A 449 3.69 -33.37 50.74
C ILE A 449 5.22 -33.50 50.86
N GLU A 450 5.89 -34.26 49.99
CA GLU A 450 7.34 -34.45 50.08
C GLU A 450 8.08 -33.18 49.70
N SER A 451 7.74 -32.54 48.57
CA SER A 451 8.36 -31.26 48.19
C SER A 451 8.03 -30.14 49.18
N ALA A 452 6.82 -30.12 49.77
CA ALA A 452 6.49 -29.17 50.84
C ALA A 452 7.40 -29.33 52.07
N LEU A 453 7.67 -30.57 52.50
CA LEU A 453 8.57 -30.85 53.63
C LEU A 453 10.02 -30.45 53.33
N ASP A 454 10.50 -30.68 52.11
CA ASP A 454 11.86 -30.34 51.68
C ASP A 454 12.08 -28.80 51.67
N VAL A 455 11.08 -28.05 51.20
CA VAL A 455 11.10 -26.59 51.20
C VAL A 455 11.03 -26.05 52.64
N LEU A 456 10.21 -26.62 53.52
CA LEU A 456 10.15 -26.23 54.93
C LEU A 456 11.45 -26.53 55.69
N GLU A 457 12.12 -27.63 55.37
CA GLU A 457 13.45 -27.93 55.92
C GLU A 457 14.50 -26.93 55.44
N THR A 458 14.45 -26.55 54.16
CA THR A 458 15.30 -25.49 53.59
C THR A 458 15.05 -24.15 54.28
N LEU A 459 13.80 -23.77 54.48
CA LEU A 459 13.40 -22.56 55.19
C LEU A 459 13.87 -22.58 56.66
N ARG A 460 13.79 -23.73 57.33
CA ARG A 460 14.28 -23.91 58.72
C ARG A 460 15.78 -23.65 58.84
N LEU A 461 16.55 -24.05 57.83
CA LEU A 461 18.00 -23.85 57.81
C LEU A 461 18.37 -22.38 57.56
N GLN A 462 17.53 -21.64 56.81
CA GLN A 462 17.75 -20.23 56.50
C GLN A 462 17.26 -19.29 57.60
N ASP A 463 16.03 -19.50 58.09
CA ASP A 463 15.42 -18.72 59.17
C ASP A 463 14.75 -19.65 60.19
N PRO A 464 15.49 -20.06 61.23
CA PRO A 464 14.94 -20.89 62.30
C PRO A 464 13.83 -20.22 63.11
N SER A 465 13.68 -18.89 63.01
CA SER A 465 12.67 -18.12 63.74
C SER A 465 11.35 -17.96 62.99
N TYR A 466 11.25 -18.50 61.75
CA TYR A 466 10.06 -18.38 60.93
C TYR A 466 8.82 -18.99 61.62
N PRO A 467 7.68 -18.28 61.71
CA PRO A 467 6.54 -18.70 62.53
C PRO A 467 5.99 -20.08 62.19
N ASN A 468 5.61 -20.84 63.22
CA ASN A 468 4.89 -22.13 63.11
C ASN A 468 5.57 -23.22 62.28
N LEU A 469 6.88 -23.09 62.00
CA LEU A 469 7.56 -24.02 61.10
C LEU A 469 7.63 -25.45 61.66
N ALA A 470 7.93 -25.61 62.95
CA ALA A 470 7.99 -26.92 63.61
C ALA A 470 6.62 -27.61 63.69
N THR A 471 5.55 -26.85 63.96
CA THR A 471 4.18 -27.37 64.04
C THR A 471 3.65 -27.76 62.66
N ARG A 472 3.90 -26.93 61.64
CA ARG A 472 3.53 -27.20 60.23
C ARG A 472 4.23 -28.44 59.67
N THR A 473 5.54 -28.57 59.92
CA THR A 473 6.33 -29.74 59.51
C THR A 473 5.80 -31.05 60.13
N GLU A 474 5.43 -31.03 61.41
CA GLU A 474 4.90 -32.19 62.11
C GLU A 474 3.49 -32.60 61.61
N GLN A 475 2.64 -31.62 61.28
CA GLN A 475 1.31 -31.89 60.71
C GLN A 475 1.41 -32.59 59.35
N LEU A 476 2.31 -32.13 58.47
CA LEU A 476 2.55 -32.75 57.16
C LEU A 476 3.14 -34.16 57.27
N ARG A 477 4.04 -34.40 58.23
CA ARG A 477 4.57 -35.74 58.51
C ARG A 477 3.49 -36.73 58.96
N LYS A 478 2.50 -36.27 59.72
CA LYS A 478 1.32 -37.08 60.10
C LYS A 478 0.38 -37.35 58.93
N ALA A 479 0.17 -36.35 58.06
CA ALA A 479 -0.61 -36.53 56.84
C ALA A 479 0.04 -37.55 55.87
N ARG A 480 1.38 -37.55 55.80
CA ARG A 480 2.17 -38.53 55.03
C ARG A 480 2.00 -39.97 55.55
N SER A 481 2.01 -40.20 56.86
CA SER A 481 1.89 -41.55 57.43
C SER A 481 0.48 -42.13 57.31
N ALA A 482 -0.57 -41.30 57.31
CA ALA A 482 -1.95 -41.73 57.10
C ALA A 482 -2.21 -42.28 55.68
N LYS A 483 -1.52 -41.78 54.65
CA LYS A 483 -1.63 -42.26 53.24
C LYS A 483 -0.98 -43.65 53.00
N ARG A 484 -0.21 -44.19 53.96
CA ARG A 484 0.69 -45.36 53.76
C ARG A 484 0.16 -46.67 54.37
N HIS A 485 -0.97 -46.66 55.08
CA HIS A 485 -1.56 -47.85 55.72
C HIS A 485 -2.90 -48.26 55.05
N VAL A 486 -2.86 -49.30 54.22
CA VAL A 486 -4.03 -50.11 53.83
C VAL A 486 -3.65 -51.59 54.02
N PRO A 487 -4.34 -52.41 54.85
CA PRO A 487 -3.98 -53.81 55.06
C PRO A 487 -4.64 -54.76 54.04
N ILE A 488 -3.89 -55.78 53.61
CA ILE A 488 -4.33 -56.90 52.75
C ILE A 488 -4.47 -58.17 53.60
N ALA A 489 -5.62 -58.85 53.55
CA ALA A 489 -5.83 -60.23 54.05
C ALA A 489 -6.86 -60.99 53.19
N LEU A 490 -6.68 -62.32 53.13
CA LEU A 490 -7.16 -63.33 52.16
C LEU A 490 -8.67 -63.58 52.02
N LEU A 491 -9.05 -64.04 50.80
CA LEU A 491 -9.99 -65.14 50.38
C LEU A 491 -11.13 -65.52 51.36
N GLY A 492 -12.41 -65.64 51.00
CA GLY A 492 -13.14 -65.60 49.72
C GLY A 492 -14.64 -65.86 49.98
N ASP A 493 -15.42 -65.65 48.92
CA ASP A 493 -16.84 -65.93 48.67
C ASP A 493 -17.95 -65.06 49.34
N ASP A 494 -18.79 -64.53 48.45
CA ASP A 494 -19.94 -63.62 48.58
C ASP A 494 -19.69 -62.17 49.05
N ALA A 495 -19.73 -61.22 48.10
CA ALA A 495 -19.81 -59.80 48.41
C ALA A 495 -20.70 -59.05 47.39
N GLY A 496 -22.01 -59.18 47.58
CA GLY A 496 -22.93 -58.12 47.24
C GLY A 496 -22.73 -56.91 48.17
N LEU A 497 -22.60 -55.74 47.54
CA LEU A 497 -22.97 -54.41 48.05
C LEU A 497 -22.30 -53.87 49.34
N ALA A 498 -21.46 -52.84 49.09
CA ALA A 498 -21.38 -51.52 49.76
C ALA A 498 -20.02 -51.17 50.42
N PRO A 499 -19.65 -49.87 50.54
CA PRO A 499 -20.35 -48.67 50.09
C PRO A 499 -19.58 -47.87 49.02
N THR A 500 -20.31 -47.55 47.96
CA THR A 500 -20.01 -46.53 46.97
C THR A 500 -19.96 -45.15 47.62
N ILE A 501 -18.76 -44.56 47.69
CA ILE A 501 -18.63 -43.10 47.61
C ILE A 501 -18.53 -42.81 46.12
N LEU A 502 -19.63 -42.33 45.53
CA LEU A 502 -19.69 -41.78 44.18
C LEU A 502 -18.84 -40.50 44.15
N LEU A 503 -17.52 -40.71 44.06
CA LEU A 503 -16.59 -39.75 43.48
C LEU A 503 -16.93 -39.72 41.99
N ALA A 504 -17.14 -38.53 41.43
CA ALA A 504 -17.43 -38.36 40.01
C ALA A 504 -16.32 -39.06 39.19
N ASP A 505 -16.70 -40.17 38.56
CA ASP A 505 -15.78 -41.16 38.01
C ASP A 505 -15.29 -40.69 36.64
N GLN A 506 -14.01 -40.33 36.56
CA GLN A 506 -13.39 -40.02 35.26
C GLN A 506 -13.36 -41.29 34.40
N ARG A 507 -14.06 -41.28 33.27
CA ARG A 507 -14.26 -42.48 32.42
C ARG A 507 -12.96 -42.99 31.81
N TYR A 508 -12.05 -42.08 31.48
CA TYR A 508 -10.79 -42.38 30.81
C TYR A 508 -9.62 -42.11 31.75
N GLU A 509 -8.86 -43.16 32.06
CA GLU A 509 -7.62 -43.03 32.81
C GLU A 509 -6.46 -42.75 31.86
N LEU A 510 -5.89 -41.55 31.92
CA LEU A 510 -4.72 -41.19 31.12
C LEU A 510 -3.48 -41.96 31.64
N ILE A 511 -2.81 -42.69 30.75
CA ILE A 511 -1.63 -43.50 31.08
C ILE A 511 -0.35 -42.73 30.76
N GLU A 512 -0.19 -42.31 29.51
CA GLU A 512 1.01 -41.63 29.03
C GLU A 512 0.68 -40.75 27.81
N GLU A 513 1.42 -39.66 27.63
CA GLU A 513 1.34 -38.82 26.43
C GLU A 513 2.07 -39.52 25.28
N ILE A 514 1.38 -39.73 24.16
CA ILE A 514 1.93 -40.40 22.97
C ILE A 514 2.14 -39.46 21.78
N GLY A 515 1.66 -38.22 21.86
CA GLY A 515 1.91 -37.20 20.86
C GLY A 515 1.33 -35.83 21.21
N ARG A 516 1.90 -34.78 20.62
CA ARG A 516 1.47 -33.39 20.82
C ARG A 516 1.55 -32.63 19.51
N GLY A 517 0.50 -31.87 19.18
CA GLY A 517 0.42 -31.06 17.98
C GLY A 517 -0.36 -29.76 18.19
N GLY A 518 -0.50 -28.95 17.14
CA GLY A 518 -1.10 -27.61 17.24
C GLY A 518 -2.57 -27.57 17.69
N MET A 519 -3.31 -28.66 17.51
CA MET A 519 -4.71 -28.76 17.93
C MET A 519 -4.90 -29.44 19.29
N GLY A 520 -3.86 -30.06 19.87
CA GLY A 520 -4.06 -30.83 21.10
C GLY A 520 -2.96 -31.82 21.47
N VAL A 521 -3.21 -32.53 22.57
CA VAL A 521 -2.34 -33.58 23.12
C VAL A 521 -3.03 -34.94 22.99
N VAL A 522 -2.32 -35.94 22.50
CA VAL A 522 -2.79 -37.31 22.35
C VAL A 522 -2.20 -38.17 23.48
N TRP A 523 -3.07 -38.82 24.22
CA TRP A 523 -2.75 -39.69 25.34
C TRP A 523 -3.07 -41.14 25.00
N ARG A 524 -2.25 -42.08 25.45
CA ARG A 524 -2.71 -43.44 25.67
C ARG A 524 -3.58 -43.42 26.92
N ALA A 525 -4.80 -43.92 26.82
CA ALA A 525 -5.76 -43.93 27.92
C ALA A 525 -6.44 -45.30 28.06
N ARG A 526 -6.89 -45.63 29.27
CA ARG A 526 -7.72 -46.80 29.53
C ARG A 526 -9.17 -46.36 29.68
N ASP A 527 -10.04 -46.87 28.81
CA ASP A 527 -11.49 -46.75 28.96
C ASP A 527 -11.93 -47.69 30.10
N ARG A 528 -12.27 -47.13 31.26
CA ARG A 528 -12.63 -47.91 32.46
C ARG A 528 -13.97 -48.63 32.31
N ARG A 529 -14.85 -48.16 31.42
CA ARG A 529 -16.16 -48.78 31.18
C ARG A 529 -16.04 -50.01 30.28
N LEU A 530 -15.25 -49.90 29.21
CA LEU A 530 -15.09 -50.98 28.22
C LEU A 530 -13.84 -51.85 28.45
N GLY A 531 -12.97 -51.49 29.38
CA GLY A 531 -11.77 -52.25 29.74
C GLY A 531 -10.69 -52.29 28.65
N ARG A 532 -10.71 -51.34 27.70
CA ARG A 532 -9.77 -51.28 26.55
C ARG A 532 -8.82 -50.10 26.64
N VAL A 533 -7.68 -50.21 25.96
CA VAL A 533 -6.73 -49.11 25.80
C VAL A 533 -7.02 -48.38 24.48
N VAL A 534 -7.05 -47.06 24.51
CA VAL A 534 -7.39 -46.17 23.39
C VAL A 534 -6.35 -45.05 23.26
N ALA A 535 -6.30 -44.42 22.08
CA ALA A 535 -5.69 -43.11 21.93
C ALA A 535 -6.74 -42.03 22.18
N LEU A 536 -6.44 -41.04 23.01
CA LEU A 536 -7.34 -39.98 23.43
C LEU A 536 -6.71 -38.62 23.10
N LYS A 537 -7.23 -37.96 22.07
CA LYS A 537 -6.80 -36.62 21.62
C LYS A 537 -7.63 -35.58 22.38
N ARG A 538 -7.00 -34.80 23.26
CA ARG A 538 -7.62 -33.67 23.96
C ARG A 538 -7.39 -32.39 23.19
N LEU A 539 -8.43 -31.58 22.99
CA LEU A 539 -8.31 -30.23 22.47
C LEU A 539 -7.41 -29.42 23.42
N SER A 540 -6.45 -28.67 22.86
CA SER A 540 -5.56 -27.82 23.67
C SER A 540 -6.37 -26.81 24.50
N ASP A 541 -5.95 -26.56 25.74
CA ASP A 541 -6.60 -25.57 26.62
C ASP A 541 -6.63 -24.17 26.00
N SER A 542 -5.60 -23.83 25.19
CA SER A 542 -5.53 -22.59 24.43
C SER A 542 -6.61 -22.42 23.34
N LEU A 543 -7.28 -23.52 22.97
CA LEU A 543 -8.32 -23.58 21.93
C LEU A 543 -9.70 -23.92 22.50
N ARG A 544 -9.78 -24.22 23.80
CA ARG A 544 -10.99 -24.67 24.50
C ARG A 544 -12.13 -23.64 24.39
N ASP A 545 -11.81 -22.37 24.57
CA ASP A 545 -12.79 -21.27 24.56
C ASP A 545 -12.93 -20.61 23.18
N HIS A 546 -12.23 -21.13 22.16
CA HIS A 546 -12.33 -20.61 20.80
C HIS A 546 -13.52 -21.30 20.09
N PRO A 547 -14.68 -20.64 19.90
CA PRO A 547 -15.90 -21.32 19.47
C PRO A 547 -15.74 -22.06 18.14
N ARG A 548 -14.96 -21.47 17.21
CA ARG A 548 -14.63 -22.11 15.93
C ARG A 548 -13.72 -23.33 16.10
N ALA A 549 -12.77 -23.36 17.03
CA ALA A 549 -11.87 -24.50 17.21
C ALA A 549 -12.61 -25.70 17.83
N VAL A 550 -13.56 -25.42 18.73
CA VAL A 550 -14.50 -26.41 19.28
C VAL A 550 -15.41 -26.99 18.20
N GLU A 551 -16.05 -26.13 17.40
CA GLU A 551 -16.91 -26.56 16.28
C GLU A 551 -16.14 -27.44 15.30
N LEU A 552 -14.91 -27.05 15.01
CA LEU A 552 -13.99 -27.80 14.16
C LEU A 552 -13.69 -29.18 14.72
N PHE A 553 -13.21 -29.23 15.97
CA PHE A 553 -12.88 -30.47 16.65
C PHE A 553 -14.06 -31.46 16.67
N LEU A 554 -15.27 -30.98 16.94
CA LEU A 554 -16.49 -31.79 16.91
C LEU A 554 -16.88 -32.23 15.49
N ARG A 555 -16.64 -31.41 14.47
CA ARG A 555 -16.91 -31.78 13.07
C ARG A 555 -15.94 -32.83 12.56
N GLU A 556 -14.66 -32.75 12.90
CA GLU A 556 -13.64 -33.77 12.61
C GLU A 556 -14.04 -35.10 13.24
N ALA A 557 -14.42 -35.09 14.52
CA ALA A 557 -14.90 -36.26 15.23
C ALA A 557 -16.10 -36.93 14.51
N ARG A 558 -17.09 -36.13 14.11
CA ARG A 558 -18.29 -36.63 13.41
C ARG A 558 -17.98 -37.22 12.04
N ALA A 559 -17.11 -36.57 11.27
CA ALA A 559 -16.71 -37.05 9.96
C ALA A 559 -15.97 -38.39 10.08
N ALA A 560 -14.97 -38.46 10.95
CA ALA A 560 -14.19 -39.67 11.18
C ALA A 560 -15.01 -40.81 11.81
N ALA A 561 -15.95 -40.52 12.72
CA ALA A 561 -16.81 -41.53 13.34
C ALA A 561 -17.77 -42.22 12.34
N SER A 562 -18.07 -41.56 11.21
CA SER A 562 -18.87 -42.17 10.13
C SER A 562 -18.08 -43.12 9.23
N LEU A 563 -16.76 -43.17 9.39
CA LEU A 563 -15.84 -43.96 8.59
C LEU A 563 -15.37 -45.20 9.36
N ASN A 564 -15.52 -46.36 8.75
CA ASN A 564 -15.01 -47.62 9.28
C ASN A 564 -14.37 -48.38 8.12
N HIS A 565 -13.05 -48.31 8.03
CA HIS A 565 -12.27 -48.92 6.96
C HIS A 565 -10.90 -49.37 7.47
N PRO A 566 -10.33 -50.50 7.02
CA PRO A 566 -9.02 -50.97 7.48
C PRO A 566 -7.90 -49.94 7.35
N ASN A 567 -7.96 -49.07 6.34
CA ASN A 567 -6.98 -48.01 6.06
C ASN A 567 -7.36 -46.63 6.62
N ILE A 568 -8.36 -46.54 7.50
CA ILE A 568 -8.74 -45.31 8.20
C ILE A 568 -8.70 -45.58 9.71
N VAL A 569 -8.27 -44.60 10.50
CA VAL A 569 -8.36 -44.67 11.97
C VAL A 569 -9.83 -44.67 12.41
N THR A 570 -10.18 -45.64 13.23
CA THR A 570 -11.51 -45.77 13.82
C THR A 570 -11.63 -44.84 15.02
N VAL A 571 -12.58 -43.90 14.93
CA VAL A 571 -12.97 -43.06 16.06
C VAL A 571 -14.06 -43.78 16.85
N PHE A 572 -13.87 -43.85 18.17
CA PHE A 572 -14.78 -44.54 19.07
C PHE A 572 -15.78 -43.60 19.75
N ASP A 573 -15.33 -42.42 20.17
CA ASP A 573 -16.13 -41.51 20.98
C ASP A 573 -15.62 -40.07 20.86
N ALA A 574 -16.51 -39.10 21.09
CA ALA A 574 -16.17 -37.70 21.22
C ALA A 574 -17.05 -37.06 22.28
N ASP A 575 -16.44 -36.59 23.36
CA ASP A 575 -17.14 -36.17 24.56
C ASP A 575 -16.38 -35.04 25.27
N GLN A 576 -16.91 -34.55 26.39
CA GLN A 576 -16.31 -33.51 27.21
C GLN A 576 -16.20 -33.96 28.66
N GLU A 577 -15.03 -33.77 29.27
CA GLU A 577 -14.78 -34.04 30.69
C GLU A 577 -14.00 -32.86 31.29
N ASP A 578 -14.47 -32.35 32.44
CA ASP A 578 -13.92 -31.17 33.12
C ASP A 578 -13.71 -29.96 32.19
N GLY A 579 -14.68 -29.72 31.31
CA GLY A 579 -14.64 -28.65 30.32
C GLY A 579 -13.69 -28.88 29.14
N THR A 580 -12.94 -29.99 29.12
CA THR A 580 -12.02 -30.32 28.02
C THR A 580 -12.68 -31.27 27.03
N LEU A 581 -12.72 -30.87 25.75
CA LEU A 581 -13.18 -31.75 24.68
C LEU A 581 -12.11 -32.79 24.34
N PHE A 582 -12.53 -34.02 24.11
CA PHE A 582 -11.64 -35.08 23.65
C PHE A 582 -12.30 -35.99 22.61
N ILE A 583 -11.46 -36.65 21.82
CA ILE A 583 -11.85 -37.70 20.88
C ILE A 583 -11.05 -38.95 21.25
N THR A 584 -11.73 -40.09 21.37
CA THR A 584 -11.07 -41.38 21.53
C THR A 584 -11.09 -42.16 20.22
N MET A 585 -9.98 -42.83 19.94
CA MET A 585 -9.76 -43.59 18.72
C MET A 585 -8.94 -44.84 19.01
N GLU A 586 -8.86 -45.74 18.04
CA GLU A 586 -8.00 -46.92 18.15
C GLU A 586 -6.53 -46.51 18.43
N LEU A 587 -5.90 -47.19 19.38
CA LEU A 587 -4.48 -47.03 19.62
C LEU A 587 -3.72 -47.84 18.56
N LEU A 588 -2.95 -47.17 17.71
CA LEU A 588 -2.16 -47.81 16.67
C LEU A 588 -0.79 -48.25 17.20
N ASP A 589 -0.37 -49.45 16.82
CA ASP A 589 0.99 -49.95 17.01
C ASP A 589 1.79 -49.72 15.73
N GLY A 590 2.97 -49.08 15.82
CA GLY A 590 3.79 -48.67 14.68
C GLY A 590 4.32 -47.24 14.77
N GLN A 591 4.45 -46.56 13.64
CA GLN A 591 4.93 -45.18 13.59
C GLN A 591 4.31 -44.35 12.46
N PRO A 592 4.23 -43.02 12.60
CA PRO A 592 3.89 -42.13 11.49
C PRO A 592 4.88 -42.26 10.32
N LEU A 593 4.37 -42.16 9.09
CA LEU A 593 5.13 -42.36 7.86
C LEU A 593 6.28 -41.36 7.70
N HIS A 594 6.11 -40.12 8.16
CA HIS A 594 7.19 -39.13 8.16
C HIS A 594 8.40 -39.55 9.01
N GLN A 595 8.20 -40.31 10.09
CA GLN A 595 9.31 -40.82 10.92
C GLN A 595 10.04 -41.96 10.21
N LEU A 596 9.29 -42.83 9.51
CA LEU A 596 9.86 -43.88 8.66
C LEU A 596 10.70 -43.26 7.55
N LEU A 597 10.18 -42.24 6.87
CA LEU A 597 10.88 -41.53 5.81
C LEU A 597 12.15 -40.85 6.34
N ARG A 598 12.08 -40.11 7.46
CA ARG A 598 13.24 -39.47 8.07
C ARG A 598 14.36 -40.47 8.41
N ARG A 599 14.00 -41.69 8.82
CA ARG A 599 14.98 -42.74 9.12
C ARG A 599 15.62 -43.35 7.86
N ARG A 600 14.83 -43.54 6.79
CA ARG A 600 15.28 -44.25 5.58
C ARG A 600 15.76 -43.32 4.46
N GLY A 601 15.48 -42.02 4.55
CA GLY A 601 15.72 -41.04 3.51
C GLY A 601 14.69 -41.11 2.38
N ARG A 602 14.55 -42.27 1.73
CA ARG A 602 13.59 -42.55 0.65
C ARG A 602 13.14 -44.00 0.68
N LEU A 603 12.05 -44.32 -0.02
CA LEU A 603 11.49 -45.67 -0.12
C LEU A 603 11.60 -46.21 -1.55
N ALA A 604 11.62 -47.54 -1.70
CA ALA A 604 11.61 -48.17 -3.02
C ALA A 604 10.24 -48.02 -3.69
N SER A 605 10.20 -47.95 -5.03
CA SER A 605 8.97 -47.80 -5.81
C SER A 605 7.88 -48.81 -5.45
N SER A 606 8.27 -50.05 -5.13
CA SER A 606 7.33 -51.10 -4.70
C SER A 606 6.70 -50.84 -3.33
N GLU A 607 7.48 -50.31 -2.38
CA GLU A 607 6.97 -49.93 -1.05
C GLU A 607 6.05 -48.70 -1.17
N ILE A 608 6.43 -47.73 -2.00
CA ILE A 608 5.63 -46.53 -2.28
C ILE A 608 4.30 -46.92 -2.92
N ALA A 609 4.31 -47.85 -3.88
CA ALA A 609 3.11 -48.37 -4.50
C ALA A 609 2.19 -49.07 -3.50
N HIS A 610 2.75 -49.89 -2.61
CA HIS A 610 1.99 -50.56 -1.55
C HIS A 610 1.32 -49.56 -0.60
N ILE A 611 2.07 -48.54 -0.15
CA ILE A 611 1.54 -47.47 0.71
C ILE A 611 0.46 -46.68 -0.03
N GLY A 612 0.76 -46.22 -1.25
CA GLY A 612 -0.15 -45.42 -2.05
C GLY A 612 -1.46 -46.16 -2.37
N TRP A 613 -1.40 -47.46 -2.66
CA TRP A 613 -2.58 -48.29 -2.89
C TRP A 613 -3.48 -48.35 -1.66
N GLN A 614 -2.92 -48.58 -0.46
CA GLN A 614 -3.68 -48.60 0.80
C GLN A 614 -4.28 -47.24 1.14
N VAL A 615 -3.55 -46.14 0.90
CA VAL A 615 -4.07 -44.77 1.08
C VAL A 615 -5.23 -44.52 0.10
N CYS A 616 -5.10 -44.92 -1.16
CA CYS A 616 -6.17 -44.78 -2.14
C CYS A 616 -7.42 -45.57 -1.75
N ALA A 617 -7.29 -46.76 -1.17
CA ALA A 617 -8.43 -47.54 -0.68
C ALA A 617 -9.18 -46.78 0.43
N GLY A 618 -8.47 -46.18 1.38
CA GLY A 618 -9.06 -45.34 2.42
C GLY A 618 -9.71 -44.06 1.86
N LEU A 619 -9.03 -43.34 0.97
CA LEU A 619 -9.55 -42.11 0.36
C LEU A 619 -10.81 -42.39 -0.48
N GLN A 620 -10.80 -43.45 -1.29
CA GLN A 620 -11.97 -43.88 -2.08
C GLN A 620 -13.19 -44.11 -1.19
N TYR A 621 -13.02 -44.86 -0.09
CA TYR A 621 -14.09 -45.15 0.85
C TYR A 621 -14.71 -43.87 1.47
N ALA A 622 -13.87 -42.87 1.77
CA ALA A 622 -14.31 -41.58 2.29
C ALA A 622 -14.98 -40.71 1.21
N HIS A 623 -14.42 -40.67 0.00
CA HIS A 623 -14.94 -39.90 -1.13
C HIS A 623 -16.34 -40.36 -1.54
N GLU A 624 -16.62 -41.66 -1.54
CA GLU A 624 -17.95 -42.23 -1.78
C GLU A 624 -19.01 -41.79 -0.77
N ARG A 625 -18.58 -41.32 0.41
CA ARG A 625 -19.43 -40.79 1.48
C ARG A 625 -19.45 -39.26 1.50
N GLY A 626 -18.90 -38.61 0.47
CA GLY A 626 -18.83 -37.15 0.37
C GLY A 626 -17.84 -36.51 1.34
N ILE A 627 -16.91 -37.29 1.90
CA ILE A 627 -15.91 -36.79 2.85
C ILE A 627 -14.56 -36.64 2.14
N VAL A 628 -14.07 -35.41 2.03
CA VAL A 628 -12.74 -35.08 1.51
C VAL A 628 -11.79 -34.84 2.69
N HIS A 629 -10.60 -35.44 2.68
CA HIS A 629 -9.63 -35.41 3.78
C HIS A 629 -8.99 -34.03 3.96
N ARG A 630 -8.50 -33.44 2.86
CA ARG A 630 -7.92 -32.10 2.67
C ARG A 630 -6.54 -31.83 3.27
N ASP A 631 -5.97 -32.76 4.04
CA ASP A 631 -4.60 -32.66 4.61
C ASP A 631 -3.80 -33.98 4.45
N VAL A 632 -3.80 -34.55 3.25
CA VAL A 632 -3.06 -35.80 2.97
C VAL A 632 -1.55 -35.52 2.93
N LYS A 633 -0.80 -36.08 3.89
CA LYS A 633 0.66 -35.92 4.04
C LYS A 633 1.27 -37.05 4.85
N THR A 634 2.60 -37.23 4.78
CA THR A 634 3.32 -38.26 5.54
C THR A 634 3.16 -38.17 7.07
N ALA A 635 2.81 -37.01 7.61
CA ALA A 635 2.51 -36.85 9.04
C ALA A 635 1.15 -37.43 9.47
N ASN A 636 0.18 -37.51 8.56
CA ASN A 636 -1.18 -37.99 8.83
C ASN A 636 -1.40 -39.44 8.34
N LEU A 637 -0.32 -40.12 7.95
CA LEU A 637 -0.33 -41.53 7.56
C LEU A 637 0.48 -42.32 8.58
N PHE A 638 -0.09 -43.41 9.08
CA PHE A 638 0.53 -44.27 10.08
C PHE A 638 0.79 -45.65 9.51
N VAL A 639 1.98 -46.20 9.74
CA VAL A 639 2.38 -47.51 9.24
C VAL A 639 2.63 -48.44 10.43
N SER A 640 1.92 -49.56 10.45
CA SER A 640 2.08 -50.61 11.45
C SER A 640 3.23 -51.56 11.13
N PRO A 641 3.72 -52.36 12.10
CA PRO A 641 4.76 -53.36 11.87
C PRO A 641 4.39 -54.40 10.81
N ASP A 642 3.09 -54.70 10.62
CA ASP A 642 2.57 -55.58 9.57
C ASP A 642 2.33 -54.86 8.22
N GLN A 643 2.93 -53.67 8.04
CA GLN A 643 2.90 -52.85 6.82
C GLN A 643 1.50 -52.35 6.41
N ARG A 644 0.53 -52.32 7.34
CA ARG A 644 -0.76 -51.66 7.08
C ARG A 644 -0.62 -50.16 7.22
N VAL A 645 -1.26 -49.44 6.32
CA VAL A 645 -1.34 -47.97 6.36
C VAL A 645 -2.71 -47.56 6.86
N LYS A 646 -2.75 -46.67 7.85
CA LYS A 646 -3.97 -46.00 8.31
C LYS A 646 -3.87 -44.50 8.13
N ILE A 647 -4.90 -43.92 7.55
CA ILE A 647 -5.10 -42.48 7.42
C ILE A 647 -5.68 -41.95 8.74
N MET A 648 -5.04 -40.93 9.29
CA MET A 648 -5.43 -40.25 10.52
C MET A 648 -5.94 -38.83 10.22
N ASP A 649 -6.62 -38.22 11.18
CA ASP A 649 -6.96 -36.78 11.18
C ASP A 649 -7.76 -36.31 9.94
N PHE A 650 -8.93 -36.92 9.70
CA PHE A 650 -9.89 -36.46 8.69
C PHE A 650 -10.48 -35.08 9.07
N GLY A 651 -9.77 -33.98 8.75
CA GLY A 651 -10.20 -32.66 9.20
C GLY A 651 -9.63 -31.41 8.50
N LEU A 652 -10.52 -30.71 7.78
CA LEU A 652 -10.80 -29.25 7.97
C LEU A 652 -9.95 -28.16 7.28
N ALA A 653 -9.38 -28.37 6.08
CA ALA A 653 -8.57 -27.32 5.44
C ALA A 653 -9.28 -25.97 5.17
N LYS A 654 -10.61 -25.90 4.99
CA LYS A 654 -11.30 -24.63 4.68
C LYS A 654 -11.53 -23.72 5.89
N VAL A 655 -11.55 -24.27 7.11
CA VAL A 655 -11.88 -23.49 8.34
C VAL A 655 -10.66 -23.35 9.25
N ALA A 656 -9.70 -24.27 9.15
CA ALA A 656 -8.36 -24.07 9.70
C ALA A 656 -7.67 -22.86 9.07
N GLU A 657 -7.93 -22.52 7.80
CA GLU A 657 -7.37 -21.32 7.16
C GLU A 657 -7.99 -20.02 7.71
N GLU A 658 -9.28 -20.02 8.03
CA GLU A 658 -9.95 -18.85 8.61
C GLU A 658 -9.53 -18.61 10.07
N VAL A 659 -9.16 -19.66 10.81
CA VAL A 659 -8.56 -19.55 12.16
C VAL A 659 -7.06 -19.29 12.09
N ARG A 660 -6.32 -19.84 11.10
CA ARG A 660 -4.87 -19.58 10.89
C ARG A 660 -4.58 -18.17 10.37
N ARG A 661 -5.49 -17.55 9.61
CA ARG A 661 -5.41 -16.13 9.23
C ARG A 661 -5.68 -15.19 10.40
N SER A 662 -6.46 -15.63 11.39
CA SER A 662 -6.81 -14.85 12.59
C SER A 662 -5.90 -15.11 13.80
N ALA A 663 -5.22 -16.26 13.84
CA ALA A 663 -4.29 -16.65 14.88
C ALA A 663 -2.90 -16.86 14.28
N SER A 664 -2.05 -15.84 14.37
CA SER A 664 -0.65 -15.77 13.93
C SER A 664 0.30 -16.72 14.68
N LEU A 665 -0.17 -17.84 15.24
CA LEU A 665 0.65 -18.84 15.92
C LEU A 665 0.15 -20.27 15.67
N ILE A 666 1.00 -21.05 14.98
CA ILE A 666 1.30 -22.50 15.08
C ILE A 666 1.36 -23.15 13.69
N GLY A 667 2.58 -23.56 13.33
CA GLY A 667 3.02 -23.93 11.99
C GLY A 667 2.45 -25.24 11.43
N GLY A 668 2.13 -25.16 10.14
CA GLY A 668 2.11 -26.29 9.21
C GLY A 668 2.44 -25.72 7.85
N THR A 669 3.58 -26.09 7.27
CA THR A 669 4.06 -25.49 6.02
C THR A 669 3.15 -25.93 4.86
N PRO A 670 2.67 -25.01 4.00
CA PRO A 670 1.61 -25.28 3.00
C PRO A 670 2.02 -26.19 1.82
N TYR A 671 3.11 -26.94 1.91
CA TYR A 671 3.69 -27.73 0.81
C TYR A 671 2.77 -28.79 0.20
N TYR A 672 1.76 -29.25 0.95
CA TYR A 672 0.84 -30.32 0.54
C TYR A 672 -0.50 -29.81 0.01
N MET A 673 -0.76 -28.50 0.07
CA MET A 673 -2.04 -27.92 -0.30
C MET A 673 -2.19 -27.83 -1.83
N ALA A 674 -3.35 -28.27 -2.32
CA ALA A 674 -3.71 -28.12 -3.72
C ALA A 674 -3.96 -26.64 -4.10
N PRO A 675 -3.75 -26.25 -5.37
CA PRO A 675 -3.98 -24.88 -5.85
C PRO A 675 -5.36 -24.34 -5.49
N GLU A 676 -6.41 -25.14 -5.72
CA GLU A 676 -7.80 -24.81 -5.44
C GLU A 676 -8.09 -24.59 -3.95
N GLN A 677 -7.33 -25.25 -3.06
CA GLN A 677 -7.46 -25.02 -1.61
C GLN A 677 -6.93 -23.64 -1.22
N THR A 678 -5.81 -23.21 -1.83
CA THR A 678 -5.23 -21.88 -1.55
C THR A 678 -6.04 -20.73 -2.14
N LEU A 679 -6.78 -20.98 -3.23
CA LEU A 679 -7.59 -19.97 -3.93
C LEU A 679 -8.99 -19.80 -3.33
N GLY A 680 -9.37 -20.63 -2.34
CA GLY A 680 -10.69 -20.59 -1.70
C GLY A 680 -11.83 -21.13 -2.57
N GLY A 681 -11.51 -21.85 -3.66
CA GLY A 681 -12.47 -22.38 -4.64
C GLY A 681 -13.34 -23.53 -4.11
N GLU A 682 -14.08 -24.15 -5.02
CA GLU A 682 -14.75 -25.44 -4.80
C GLU A 682 -13.67 -26.52 -4.62
N ILE A 683 -13.75 -27.31 -3.54
CA ILE A 683 -12.77 -28.35 -3.21
C ILE A 683 -13.49 -29.69 -3.26
N ASP A 684 -13.08 -30.55 -4.19
CA ASP A 684 -13.57 -31.92 -4.32
C ASP A 684 -12.50 -32.97 -3.92
N ALA A 685 -12.76 -34.24 -4.23
CA ALA A 685 -11.87 -35.36 -3.96
C ALA A 685 -10.47 -35.23 -4.59
N ARG A 686 -10.31 -34.44 -5.66
CA ARG A 686 -9.05 -34.33 -6.41
C ARG A 686 -8.02 -33.47 -5.68
N ALA A 687 -8.43 -32.70 -4.69
CA ALA A 687 -7.50 -32.03 -3.77
C ALA A 687 -6.70 -33.05 -2.93
N ASP A 688 -7.34 -34.15 -2.50
CA ASP A 688 -6.65 -35.23 -1.78
C ASP A 688 -5.65 -35.96 -2.69
N LEU A 689 -5.98 -36.08 -3.98
CA LEU A 689 -5.10 -36.69 -4.97
C LEU A 689 -3.84 -35.84 -5.21
N TYR A 690 -3.97 -34.50 -5.19
CA TYR A 690 -2.79 -33.61 -5.22
C TYR A 690 -1.91 -33.80 -3.98
N GLY A 691 -2.51 -33.80 -2.78
CA GLY A 691 -1.76 -34.05 -1.53
C GLY A 691 -1.10 -35.44 -1.51
N LEU A 692 -1.75 -36.45 -2.09
CA LEU A 692 -1.15 -37.75 -2.33
C LEU A 692 0.02 -37.67 -3.32
N GLY A 693 -0.08 -36.89 -4.40
CA GLY A 693 1.02 -36.65 -5.34
C GLY A 693 2.26 -36.07 -4.65
N VAL A 694 2.08 -35.06 -3.79
CA VAL A 694 3.17 -34.49 -2.97
C VAL A 694 3.75 -35.56 -2.03
N THR A 695 2.88 -36.35 -1.39
CA THR A 695 3.29 -37.44 -0.48
C THR A 695 4.13 -38.49 -1.21
N LEU A 696 3.69 -38.98 -2.37
CA LEU A 696 4.41 -39.99 -3.14
C LEU A 696 5.75 -39.44 -3.67
N PHE A 697 5.79 -38.17 -4.09
CA PHE A 697 7.04 -37.49 -4.45
C PHE A 697 8.01 -37.45 -3.27
N GLU A 698 7.53 -37.09 -2.08
CA GLU A 698 8.34 -37.01 -0.86
C GLU A 698 8.90 -38.39 -0.48
N LEU A 699 8.10 -39.46 -0.58
CA LEU A 699 8.57 -40.82 -0.32
C LEU A 699 9.64 -41.28 -1.32
N ALA A 700 9.52 -40.89 -2.58
CA ALA A 700 10.45 -41.26 -3.65
C ALA A 700 11.80 -40.53 -3.56
N THR A 701 11.77 -39.26 -3.16
CA THR A 701 12.94 -38.37 -3.26
C THR A 701 13.51 -37.93 -1.90
N GLY A 702 12.76 -38.16 -0.81
CA GLY A 702 13.10 -37.74 0.54
C GLY A 702 12.83 -36.26 0.83
N ARG A 703 12.28 -35.50 -0.13
CA ARG A 703 11.97 -34.08 0.00
C ARG A 703 10.67 -33.73 -0.73
N VAL A 704 9.99 -32.68 -0.31
CA VAL A 704 8.80 -32.19 -1.04
C VAL A 704 9.20 -31.58 -2.40
N PRO A 705 8.28 -31.48 -3.39
CA PRO A 705 8.60 -30.96 -4.73
C PRO A 705 9.13 -29.52 -4.73
N PHE A 706 8.66 -28.69 -3.80
CA PHE A 706 8.99 -27.27 -3.70
C PHE A 706 9.41 -26.93 -2.25
N PRO A 707 10.66 -27.21 -1.85
CA PRO A 707 11.10 -27.00 -0.47
C PRO A 707 11.36 -25.53 -0.13
N ASP A 708 11.79 -24.75 -1.12
CA ASP A 708 12.17 -23.33 -0.99
C ASP A 708 11.12 -22.42 -1.64
N GLY A 709 11.16 -21.11 -1.32
CA GLY A 709 10.27 -20.10 -1.89
C GLY A 709 8.88 -20.04 -1.25
N ASP A 710 7.93 -19.38 -1.90
CA ASP A 710 6.54 -19.30 -1.45
C ASP A 710 5.76 -20.56 -1.90
N PRO A 711 5.35 -21.45 -0.97
CA PRO A 711 4.69 -22.69 -1.34
C PRO A 711 3.32 -22.47 -2.01
N GLN A 712 2.65 -21.34 -1.74
CA GLN A 712 1.38 -21.00 -2.41
C GLN A 712 1.62 -20.58 -3.85
N HIS A 713 2.69 -19.84 -4.12
CA HIS A 713 3.11 -19.51 -5.47
C HIS A 713 3.49 -20.77 -6.25
N HIS A 714 4.32 -21.65 -5.65
CA HIS A 714 4.79 -22.86 -6.30
C HIS A 714 3.67 -23.86 -6.59
N SER A 715 2.74 -24.03 -5.65
CA SER A 715 1.58 -24.90 -5.88
C SER A 715 0.78 -24.43 -7.10
N ARG A 716 0.66 -23.12 -7.35
CA ARG A 716 -0.13 -22.54 -8.45
C ARG A 716 0.59 -22.44 -9.80
N HIS A 717 1.86 -22.05 -9.79
CA HIS A 717 2.51 -21.53 -11.00
C HIS A 717 3.75 -22.32 -11.44
N THR A 718 4.34 -23.13 -10.56
CA THR A 718 5.60 -23.82 -10.86
C THR A 718 5.34 -25.27 -11.26
N ALA A 719 5.89 -25.69 -12.40
CA ALA A 719 5.84 -27.09 -12.81
C ALA A 719 6.63 -27.96 -11.80
N PRO A 720 6.08 -29.11 -11.36
CA PRO A 720 6.81 -29.99 -10.45
C PRO A 720 8.04 -30.58 -11.13
N PRO A 721 9.17 -30.72 -10.42
CA PRO A 721 10.32 -31.46 -10.94
C PRO A 721 9.97 -32.93 -11.17
N ASP A 722 10.65 -33.59 -12.11
CA ASP A 722 10.51 -35.03 -12.30
C ASP A 722 11.19 -35.76 -11.13
N PRO A 723 10.50 -36.67 -10.40
CA PRO A 723 11.11 -37.44 -9.30
C PRO A 723 12.42 -38.13 -9.69
N ARG A 724 12.57 -38.53 -10.96
CA ARG A 724 13.74 -39.23 -11.49
C ARG A 724 14.98 -38.35 -11.59
N GLU A 725 14.82 -37.03 -11.63
CA GLU A 725 15.96 -36.10 -11.56
C GLU A 725 16.64 -36.16 -10.18
N LEU A 726 15.89 -36.46 -9.13
CA LEU A 726 16.39 -36.58 -7.75
C LEU A 726 16.71 -38.02 -7.35
N ALA A 727 15.96 -38.98 -7.90
CA ALA A 727 16.10 -40.41 -7.63
C ALA A 727 15.96 -41.22 -8.94
N PRO A 728 17.06 -41.44 -9.69
CA PRO A 728 17.02 -42.07 -11.03
C PRO A 728 16.49 -43.50 -11.08
N ASP A 729 16.40 -44.19 -9.95
CA ASP A 729 15.88 -45.55 -9.78
C ASP A 729 14.36 -45.59 -9.46
N VAL A 730 13.68 -44.44 -9.45
CA VAL A 730 12.21 -44.39 -9.39
C VAL A 730 11.61 -44.98 -10.67
N ASP A 731 10.59 -45.82 -10.52
CA ASP A 731 9.91 -46.47 -11.65
C ASP A 731 9.21 -45.45 -12.54
N ASP A 732 9.31 -45.61 -13.86
CA ASP A 732 8.74 -44.68 -14.85
C ASP A 732 7.23 -44.50 -14.68
N THR A 733 6.52 -45.58 -14.33
CA THR A 733 5.06 -45.55 -14.13
C THR A 733 4.70 -44.75 -12.88
N LEU A 734 5.50 -44.90 -11.81
CA LEU A 734 5.32 -44.13 -10.57
C LEU A 734 5.62 -42.65 -10.80
N ALA A 735 6.73 -42.33 -11.47
CA ALA A 735 7.12 -40.96 -11.76
C ALA A 735 6.06 -40.23 -12.60
N ALA A 736 5.56 -40.86 -13.67
CA ALA A 736 4.51 -40.30 -14.51
C ALA A 736 3.21 -40.05 -13.73
N LEU A 737 2.80 -40.99 -12.86
CA LEU A 737 1.61 -40.83 -12.03
C LEU A 737 1.77 -39.69 -11.00
N VAL A 738 2.94 -39.56 -10.38
CA VAL A 738 3.23 -38.46 -9.44
C VAL A 738 3.10 -37.10 -10.13
N LEU A 739 3.66 -36.95 -11.33
CA LEU A 739 3.58 -35.70 -12.08
C LEU A 739 2.13 -35.35 -12.47
N GLU A 740 1.33 -36.34 -12.84
CA GLU A 740 -0.09 -36.17 -13.18
C GLU A 740 -0.94 -35.79 -11.96
N LEU A 741 -0.68 -36.40 -10.80
CA LEU A 741 -1.33 -36.01 -9.53
C LEU A 741 -1.00 -34.57 -9.13
N LEU A 742 0.20 -34.08 -9.49
CA LEU A 742 0.67 -32.72 -9.23
C LEU A 742 0.24 -31.70 -10.30
N ALA A 743 -0.63 -32.08 -11.23
CA ALA A 743 -1.20 -31.16 -12.22
C ALA A 743 -1.96 -30.02 -11.53
N LYS A 744 -1.79 -28.80 -12.06
CA LYS A 744 -2.34 -27.59 -11.44
C LYS A 744 -3.85 -27.51 -11.61
N ASP A 745 -4.31 -27.85 -12.80
CA ASP A 745 -5.72 -28.03 -13.13
C ASP A 745 -6.24 -29.35 -12.51
N PRO A 746 -7.26 -29.31 -11.63
CA PRO A 746 -7.89 -30.51 -11.10
C PRO A 746 -8.47 -31.44 -12.16
N ASP A 747 -8.88 -30.94 -13.33
CA ASP A 747 -9.39 -31.75 -14.45
C ASP A 747 -8.30 -32.53 -15.20
N ALA A 748 -7.03 -32.14 -15.01
CA ALA A 748 -5.88 -32.84 -15.56
C ALA A 748 -5.34 -33.95 -14.63
N ARG A 749 -5.94 -34.16 -13.46
CA ARG A 749 -5.56 -35.21 -12.51
C ARG A 749 -6.41 -36.48 -12.73
N PRO A 750 -5.99 -37.66 -12.23
CA PRO A 750 -6.84 -38.84 -12.21
C PRO A 750 -8.19 -38.56 -11.56
N ALA A 751 -9.26 -39.15 -12.08
CA ALA A 751 -10.63 -38.78 -11.71
C ALA A 751 -11.02 -39.29 -10.30
N SER A 752 -10.33 -40.30 -9.77
CA SER A 752 -10.67 -40.92 -8.49
C SER A 752 -9.47 -41.63 -7.83
N ALA A 753 -9.54 -41.82 -6.51
CA ALA A 753 -8.57 -42.64 -5.78
C ALA A 753 -8.53 -44.10 -6.29
N ALA A 754 -9.67 -44.65 -6.72
CA ALA A 754 -9.74 -45.97 -7.35
C ALA A 754 -8.91 -46.08 -8.64
N GLU A 755 -8.86 -45.01 -9.45
CA GLU A 755 -8.02 -44.96 -10.65
C GLU A 755 -6.53 -44.98 -10.31
N VAL A 756 -6.12 -44.17 -9.33
CA VAL A 756 -4.74 -44.12 -8.83
C VAL A 756 -4.33 -45.49 -8.28
N ALA A 757 -5.18 -46.12 -7.45
CA ALA A 757 -4.94 -47.46 -6.92
C ALA A 757 -4.70 -48.50 -8.03
N ARG A 758 -5.49 -48.44 -9.11
CA ARG A 758 -5.35 -49.34 -10.26
C ARG A 758 -4.02 -49.17 -10.98
N ARG A 759 -3.51 -47.94 -11.06
CA ARG A 759 -2.22 -47.62 -11.68
C ARG A 759 -1.02 -47.95 -10.80
N LEU A 760 -1.18 -47.93 -9.48
CA LEU A 760 -0.15 -48.37 -8.53
C LEU A 760 -0.08 -49.90 -8.41
N ALA A 761 -1.19 -50.61 -8.64
CA ALA A 761 -1.27 -52.06 -8.45
C ALA A 761 -0.21 -52.90 -9.18
N PRO A 762 0.21 -52.60 -10.43
CA PRO A 762 1.27 -53.35 -11.11
C PRO A 762 2.65 -53.25 -10.44
N LEU A 763 2.86 -52.21 -9.62
CA LEU A 763 4.11 -51.93 -8.93
C LEU A 763 4.15 -52.51 -7.51
N ASP A 764 3.02 -53.02 -6.99
CA ASP A 764 2.90 -53.53 -5.62
C ASP A 764 2.97 -55.07 -5.58
N PRO A 765 4.15 -55.67 -5.26
CA PRO A 765 4.29 -57.12 -5.16
C PRO A 765 3.65 -57.70 -3.89
N LEU A 766 3.27 -56.87 -2.92
CA LEU A 766 2.70 -57.29 -1.63
C LEU A 766 1.17 -57.26 -1.64
N ARG A 767 0.55 -56.86 -2.76
CA ARG A 767 -0.91 -56.88 -2.92
C ARG A 767 -1.42 -58.32 -2.84
N PRO A 768 -2.46 -58.61 -2.03
CA PRO A 768 -3.14 -59.90 -2.11
C PRO A 768 -3.62 -60.13 -3.55
N ALA A 769 -3.26 -61.27 -4.14
CA ALA A 769 -3.78 -61.63 -5.46
C ALA A 769 -5.32 -61.67 -5.37
N GLU A 770 -5.98 -60.83 -6.18
CA GLU A 770 -7.43 -60.92 -6.37
C GLU A 770 -7.76 -62.35 -6.79
N ARG A 771 -8.39 -63.12 -5.90
CA ARG A 771 -9.07 -64.35 -6.31
C ARG A 771 -10.14 -63.90 -7.29
N ALA A 772 -9.94 -64.20 -8.57
CA ALA A 772 -10.97 -64.04 -9.59
C ALA A 772 -12.28 -64.63 -9.04
N ALA A 773 -13.27 -63.77 -8.82
CA ALA A 773 -14.62 -64.23 -8.55
C ALA A 773 -15.06 -65.08 -9.76
N PRO A 774 -15.65 -66.27 -9.55
CA PRO A 774 -16.15 -67.06 -10.67
C PRO A 774 -17.19 -66.22 -11.41
N SER A 775 -17.00 -66.06 -12.72
CA SER A 775 -17.94 -65.44 -13.62
C SER A 775 -19.31 -66.08 -13.44
N ALA A 776 -20.25 -65.34 -12.84
CA ALA A 776 -21.64 -65.74 -12.81
C ALA A 776 -22.20 -65.58 -14.22
N SER A 777 -22.28 -66.70 -14.94
CA SER A 777 -23.19 -66.89 -16.06
C SER A 777 -24.63 -66.86 -15.54
N ASN A 778 -25.37 -65.81 -15.89
CA ASN A 778 -26.74 -65.89 -16.42
C ASN A 778 -27.22 -64.51 -16.89
#